data_AF-A0AAV0W5K1-F1
#
_entry.id   AF-A0AAV0W5K1-F1
#
_cell.length_a   1.000
_cell.length_b   1.000
_cell.length_c   1.000
_cell.angle_alpha   90.00
_cell.angle_beta   90.00
_cell.angle_gamma   90.00
#
_symmetry.space_group_name_H-M   'P 1'
#
loop_
_entity.id
_entity.type
_entity.pdbx_description
1 polymer ?
#
loop_
_entity_poly.entity_id
_entity_poly.type
_entity_poly.pdbx_seq_one_letter_code
_entity_poly.pdbx_strand_id
1 'polypeptide(L)'
;MFKLLSFSLFVTTVLAAQNTDYKFLGCFLEENLLTLGEESRILNPVTPQSCSDFCSEKQYTFFILKHDTCYCSKNYISRLMRQLDFECSKKCSGDSSASCGGAPNLVSSYITDSSKASNFIGHGGYPIPIYLGCYAETPNDDGNRLLKGPAGPYTYNTPQKCSEICFKMGYLFFGVTYGTECWCGNQRPAKSAKVEDINCDSPCSGDSKQFCGGGWKMGIYSTGITDYVPKKYIGCFDDDGKKTKGKYLSFSMDINNSPKRCMNLCNTHRFKYAAVKGNICECKNYEPSYNLKRSFSDCNTLCTENPSEYCGGSVTFSVYKTLYSDPLAKVSVNPIGCFTNLKRHPVLNGWRISHARLTPKHCVYSCHTRRFPYAALVSSKECLCTSTKPSYEAKTEDAMCTIPCSGSSQHTCGGNNAINVYTTGLEWKTDTIGNNYLGCYEESQNNRIFNGYSRSFTVNTPEFCSNLCYKFGYTYSGVTYKSECFCGSQSPSEPKFPRVEDKQCNTKCSGDANQFCGGGWRMGVFSTGLNDFQVEGRLLGCFVMQENTLNNIKFELINTNMPSKCSAICNNGGYQFSGVLGINCYCGNRAPENDQKVLKSDCDTPCAGDSSKTCGGEDRIQIYDLMKVISINIPNTNSSNDLVDEFDTLNLESIWSHDIYIAQEPDYEFVVYNNSEKNTFIKNRELVIKPTILSDNYVKNGCLVLKGCTKYEGSTGCSMNASSYNIIPPIVSSRLTTKNNMAFLYGQLEVTAKFPTGDWIVPEIALVSKTNEQNKFVLGTSFGNNDLKCNGEDESISVLKYGLKMDEQYHLKPVMMKSTLTNRWSEDYHTFVLSWSPENIVFKIDGESHQLDTSNLPLDLIFDSEYFISIGVSVGGMTNFRDGCLSNSHLKPWKNFDIKAMLNFWKDRNHWASTWNDEKSSLKVKKVKFTLLDNFKY
;
A
#
# COMPACT_ATOMS: atom_id res chain seq x y z
N MET A 1 -86.32 11.96 31.38
CA MET A 1 -86.21 12.83 30.20
C MET A 1 -84.73 12.95 29.82
N PHE A 2 -84.41 12.41 28.65
CA PHE A 2 -83.21 12.51 27.80
C PHE A 2 -81.78 12.46 28.38
N LYS A 3 -81.26 11.22 28.34
CA LYS A 3 -79.86 10.75 28.20
C LYS A 3 -79.26 11.17 26.82
N LEU A 4 -77.97 11.12 26.45
CA LEU A 4 -76.83 10.22 26.75
C LEU A 4 -75.53 10.79 26.11
N LEU A 5 -74.37 10.32 26.59
CA LEU A 5 -72.99 10.51 26.09
C LEU A 5 -72.72 9.96 24.66
N SER A 6 -71.68 10.47 23.98
CA SER A 6 -70.48 9.75 23.44
C SER A 6 -69.88 10.33 22.13
N PHE A 7 -68.70 9.82 21.75
CA PHE A 7 -67.53 10.45 21.12
C PHE A 7 -67.39 10.34 19.57
N SER A 8 -66.54 11.23 19.03
CA SER A 8 -65.65 11.12 17.84
C SER A 8 -66.15 11.38 16.41
N LEU A 9 -65.46 12.30 15.71
CA LEU A 9 -64.92 12.05 14.37
C LEU A 9 -63.71 12.96 14.11
N PHE A 10 -62.61 12.35 13.64
CA PHE A 10 -61.38 13.00 13.19
C PHE A 10 -61.64 13.90 11.97
N VAL A 11 -61.08 15.11 11.98
CA VAL A 11 -60.79 15.87 10.74
C VAL A 11 -59.29 16.04 10.64
N THR A 12 -58.70 15.31 9.72
CA THR A 12 -57.32 15.46 9.24
C THR A 12 -57.19 16.80 8.51
N THR A 13 -56.48 17.76 9.10
CA THR A 13 -56.00 18.93 8.35
C THR A 13 -54.87 18.49 7.43
N VAL A 14 -55.19 18.38 6.13
CA VAL A 14 -54.19 18.34 5.06
C VAL A 14 -53.46 19.68 5.07
N LEU A 15 -52.22 19.69 5.57
CA LEU A 15 -51.28 20.77 5.32
C LEU A 15 -50.97 20.77 3.82
N ALA A 16 -51.53 21.73 3.09
CA ALA A 16 -51.13 22.03 1.73
C ALA A 16 -49.63 22.36 1.73
N ALA A 17 -48.84 21.57 1.00
CA ALA A 17 -47.44 21.87 0.74
C ALA A 17 -47.36 23.20 -0.01
N GLN A 18 -46.82 24.24 0.64
CA GLN A 18 -46.45 25.48 -0.04
C GLN A 18 -45.45 25.13 -1.15
N ASN A 19 -45.78 25.53 -2.38
CA ASN A 19 -44.94 25.34 -3.55
C ASN A 19 -43.72 26.27 -3.39
N THR A 20 -42.56 25.71 -3.05
CA THR A 20 -41.33 26.49 -2.90
C THR A 20 -40.73 26.79 -4.27
N ASP A 21 -40.53 28.07 -4.60
CA ASP A 21 -39.97 28.48 -5.89
C ASP A 21 -38.48 28.12 -6.04
N TYR A 22 -37.76 27.85 -4.95
CA TYR A 22 -36.35 27.50 -4.99
C TYR A 22 -36.08 26.00 -4.83
N LYS A 23 -34.87 25.55 -5.20
CA LYS A 23 -34.42 24.16 -4.98
C LYS A 23 -32.98 24.08 -4.50
N PHE A 24 -32.74 23.30 -3.44
CA PHE A 24 -31.40 23.05 -2.91
C PHE A 24 -30.56 22.23 -3.89
N LEU A 25 -29.38 22.75 -4.23
CA LEU A 25 -28.45 22.13 -5.17
C LEU A 25 -27.35 21.33 -4.48
N GLY A 26 -26.97 21.73 -3.25
CA GLY A 26 -26.01 21.01 -2.43
C GLY A 26 -25.15 21.92 -1.54
N CYS A 27 -24.27 21.26 -0.77
CA CYS A 27 -23.22 21.92 0.00
C CYS A 27 -21.95 22.09 -0.83
N PHE A 28 -21.23 23.21 -0.70
CA PHE A 28 -20.04 23.51 -1.50
C PHE A 28 -18.97 24.23 -0.67
N LEU A 29 -17.70 24.07 -1.04
CA LEU A 29 -16.60 24.86 -0.47
C LEU A 29 -16.61 26.28 -1.05
N GLU A 30 -16.43 27.27 -0.19
CA GLU A 30 -16.38 28.68 -0.55
C GLU A 30 -15.22 29.01 -1.50
N GLU A 31 -14.07 28.36 -1.33
CA GLU A 31 -12.91 28.54 -2.23
C GLU A 31 -13.11 27.93 -3.63
N ASN A 32 -14.15 27.10 -3.79
CA ASN A 32 -14.60 26.63 -5.10
C ASN A 32 -15.60 27.61 -5.72
N LEU A 33 -15.91 28.69 -5.01
CA LEU A 33 -16.91 29.72 -5.31
C LEU A 33 -16.26 31.09 -5.19
N LEU A 34 -15.16 31.24 -5.93
CA LEU A 34 -14.17 32.30 -5.73
C LEU A 34 -14.59 33.70 -6.17
N THR A 35 -15.89 33.92 -6.39
CA THR A 35 -16.56 35.22 -6.29
C THR A 35 -17.94 34.94 -5.73
N LEU A 36 -18.15 35.20 -4.44
CA LEU A 36 -19.45 35.03 -3.79
C LEU A 36 -20.42 36.06 -4.40
N GLY A 37 -21.11 35.64 -5.45
CA GLY A 37 -22.12 36.38 -6.17
C GLY A 37 -21.63 37.64 -6.87
N GLU A 38 -22.28 38.00 -7.97
CA GLU A 38 -22.14 39.35 -8.54
C GLU A 38 -22.76 40.39 -7.59
N GLU A 39 -23.69 39.97 -6.74
CA GLU A 39 -24.41 40.82 -5.79
C GLU A 39 -24.68 40.08 -4.48
N SER A 40 -24.70 40.80 -3.35
CA SER A 40 -24.90 40.21 -2.03
C SER A 40 -25.68 41.10 -1.08
N ARG A 41 -26.38 40.46 -0.13
CA ARG A 41 -27.15 41.15 0.91
C ARG A 41 -27.17 40.34 2.19
N ILE A 42 -27.00 41.02 3.32
CA ILE A 42 -27.25 40.42 4.64
C ILE A 42 -28.76 40.42 4.88
N LEU A 43 -29.33 39.25 5.18
CA LEU A 43 -30.74 39.05 5.46
C LEU A 43 -30.87 38.56 6.91
N ASN A 44 -31.70 39.25 7.71
CA ASN A 44 -31.96 38.87 9.09
C ASN A 44 -33.46 39.01 9.38
N PRO A 45 -34.22 37.91 9.55
CA PRO A 45 -33.76 36.52 9.48
C PRO A 45 -33.56 36.03 8.03
N VAL A 46 -32.55 35.20 7.77
CA VAL A 46 -32.32 34.64 6.44
C VAL A 46 -33.14 33.36 6.23
N THR A 47 -33.82 33.27 5.09
CA THR A 47 -34.43 32.03 4.56
C THR A 47 -34.03 31.85 3.11
N PRO A 48 -33.99 30.60 2.57
CA PRO A 48 -33.77 30.43 1.15
C PRO A 48 -34.82 31.13 0.28
N GLN A 49 -36.08 31.22 0.73
CA GLN A 49 -37.12 31.97 0.01
C GLN A 49 -36.77 33.45 -0.07
N SER A 50 -36.42 34.09 1.05
CA SER A 50 -36.07 35.53 1.08
C SER A 50 -34.87 35.86 0.18
N CYS A 51 -33.91 34.93 0.05
CA CYS A 51 -32.77 35.07 -0.84
C CYS A 51 -33.14 34.80 -2.30
N SER A 52 -34.04 33.83 -2.54
CA SER A 52 -34.61 33.55 -3.85
C SER A 52 -35.34 34.78 -4.42
N ASP A 53 -36.15 35.44 -3.60
CA ASP A 53 -36.90 36.65 -4.00
C ASP A 53 -35.93 37.78 -4.37
N PHE A 54 -34.93 38.05 -3.52
CA PHE A 54 -33.90 39.06 -3.77
C PHE A 54 -33.11 38.80 -5.06
N CYS A 55 -32.69 37.56 -5.30
CA CYS A 55 -31.91 37.22 -6.47
C CYS A 55 -32.75 37.15 -7.76
N SER A 56 -33.99 36.67 -7.68
CA SER A 56 -34.88 36.55 -8.83
C SER A 56 -35.39 37.90 -9.34
N GLU A 57 -35.65 38.88 -8.46
CA GLU A 57 -36.00 40.26 -8.83
C GLU A 57 -34.94 40.88 -9.76
N LYS A 58 -33.68 40.50 -9.54
CA LYS A 58 -32.52 40.96 -10.31
C LYS A 58 -32.07 39.99 -11.41
N GLN A 59 -32.94 39.04 -11.76
CA GLN A 59 -32.72 38.05 -12.82
C GLN A 59 -31.53 37.11 -12.61
N TYR A 60 -31.14 36.85 -11.36
CA TYR A 60 -30.15 35.81 -11.03
C TYR A 60 -30.81 34.43 -10.96
N THR A 61 -30.16 33.42 -11.54
CA THR A 61 -30.67 32.04 -11.61
C THR A 61 -30.29 31.21 -10.38
N PHE A 62 -29.17 31.54 -9.73
CA PHE A 62 -28.65 30.82 -8.57
C PHE A 62 -28.44 31.76 -7.40
N PHE A 63 -28.47 31.19 -6.21
CA PHE A 63 -28.06 31.92 -5.01
C PHE A 63 -27.32 31.00 -4.04
N ILE A 64 -26.52 31.64 -3.21
CA ILE A 64 -25.64 31.01 -2.23
C ILE A 64 -25.94 31.62 -0.88
N LEU A 65 -26.17 30.77 0.12
CA LEU A 65 -26.30 31.16 1.51
C LEU A 65 -25.02 30.80 2.26
N LYS A 66 -24.39 31.83 2.84
CA LYS A 66 -23.30 31.69 3.81
C LYS A 66 -23.70 32.46 5.05
N HIS A 67 -24.06 31.73 6.10
CA HIS A 67 -24.57 32.31 7.34
C HIS A 67 -25.79 33.20 7.05
N ASP A 68 -25.76 34.47 7.46
CA ASP A 68 -26.86 35.42 7.27
C ASP A 68 -26.72 36.21 5.96
N THR A 69 -25.77 35.85 5.10
CA THR A 69 -25.52 36.53 3.84
C THR A 69 -26.01 35.70 2.66
N CYS A 70 -26.81 36.35 1.82
CA CYS A 70 -27.31 35.86 0.55
C CYS A 70 -26.44 36.44 -0.58
N TYR A 71 -25.98 35.59 -1.49
CA TYR A 71 -25.19 35.98 -2.66
C TYR A 71 -25.87 35.48 -3.92
N CYS A 72 -26.10 36.37 -4.88
CA CYS A 72 -26.76 36.07 -6.14
C CYS A 72 -25.75 35.77 -7.24
N SER A 73 -25.98 34.69 -7.99
CA SER A 73 -25.06 34.22 -9.03
C SER A 73 -25.82 33.84 -10.30
N LYS A 74 -25.28 34.20 -11.46
CA LYS A 74 -25.74 33.67 -12.74
C LYS A 74 -25.08 32.32 -13.06
N ASN A 75 -24.01 31.98 -12.35
CA ASN A 75 -23.21 30.79 -12.57
C ASN A 75 -23.68 29.63 -11.69
N TYR A 76 -23.85 28.47 -12.31
CA TYR A 76 -24.14 27.20 -11.63
C TYR A 76 -22.86 26.57 -11.09
N ILE A 77 -23.00 25.90 -9.95
CA ILE A 77 -21.90 25.20 -9.29
C ILE A 77 -21.96 23.72 -9.65
N SER A 78 -20.88 23.21 -10.25
CA SER A 78 -20.80 21.80 -10.66
C SER A 78 -21.11 20.84 -9.51
N ARG A 79 -22.00 19.86 -9.77
CA ARG A 79 -22.36 18.79 -8.83
C ARG A 79 -21.20 17.91 -8.37
N LEU A 80 -20.05 17.95 -9.06
CA LEU A 80 -18.84 17.21 -8.68
C LEU A 80 -18.00 17.94 -7.63
N MET A 81 -18.22 19.25 -7.46
CA MET A 81 -17.62 20.06 -6.40
C MET A 81 -18.49 20.09 -5.13
N ARG A 82 -19.64 19.42 -5.21
CA ARG A 82 -20.59 19.24 -4.11
C ARG A 82 -19.91 18.44 -2.99
N GLN A 83 -19.85 19.09 -1.84
CA GLN A 83 -19.56 18.49 -0.55
C GLN A 83 -20.76 17.65 -0.11
N LEU A 84 -20.59 16.80 0.90
CA LEU A 84 -21.72 16.04 1.41
C LEU A 84 -22.71 17.04 2.04
N ASP A 85 -24.00 16.93 1.70
CA ASP A 85 -24.97 17.95 2.09
C ASP A 85 -25.00 18.23 3.60
N PHE A 86 -24.76 17.20 4.41
CA PHE A 86 -24.73 17.31 5.87
C PHE A 86 -23.54 18.13 6.39
N GLU A 87 -22.51 18.39 5.59
CA GLU A 87 -21.34 19.20 5.97
C GLU A 87 -21.71 20.68 6.08
N CYS A 88 -22.72 21.14 5.34
CA CYS A 88 -23.37 22.44 5.53
C CYS A 88 -24.33 22.36 6.72
N SER A 89 -23.74 22.26 7.91
CA SER A 89 -24.46 21.99 9.15
C SER A 89 -25.10 23.23 9.79
N LYS A 90 -24.85 24.44 9.28
CA LYS A 90 -25.42 25.67 9.83
C LYS A 90 -26.83 25.88 9.28
N LYS A 91 -27.80 25.97 10.19
CA LYS A 91 -29.20 26.26 9.87
C LYS A 91 -29.43 27.74 9.60
N CYS A 92 -30.40 28.05 8.74
CA CYS A 92 -30.78 29.42 8.45
C CYS A 92 -31.53 30.05 9.62
N SER A 93 -31.31 31.33 9.92
CA SER A 93 -31.90 31.99 11.08
C SER A 93 -33.42 32.15 11.01
N GLY A 94 -34.00 32.19 9.80
CA GLY A 94 -35.45 32.21 9.58
C GLY A 94 -36.07 30.89 9.13
N ASP A 95 -35.26 29.85 8.91
CA ASP A 95 -35.72 28.53 8.45
C ASP A 95 -34.77 27.44 8.96
N SER A 96 -35.15 26.80 10.06
CA SER A 96 -34.35 25.73 10.67
C SER A 96 -34.31 24.44 9.84
N SER A 97 -35.20 24.28 8.86
CA SER A 97 -35.19 23.12 7.96
C SER A 97 -34.11 23.27 6.88
N ALA A 98 -33.85 24.50 6.44
CA ALA A 98 -32.86 24.85 5.43
C ALA A 98 -31.42 24.99 5.95
N SER A 99 -30.48 24.98 5.01
CA SER A 99 -29.04 25.06 5.28
C SER A 99 -28.48 26.39 4.77
N CYS A 100 -27.72 27.07 5.61
CA CYS A 100 -27.07 28.35 5.34
C CYS A 100 -25.54 28.23 5.47
N GLY A 101 -24.98 27.14 4.92
CA GLY A 101 -23.54 26.86 4.90
C GLY A 101 -23.02 26.07 6.09
N GLY A 102 -21.71 26.18 6.36
CA GLY A 102 -21.01 25.44 7.41
C GLY A 102 -19.57 25.94 7.61
N ALA A 103 -18.94 25.58 8.71
CA ALA A 103 -17.61 26.09 9.05
C ALA A 103 -16.47 25.14 8.59
N PRO A 104 -15.30 25.70 8.21
CA PRO A 104 -14.99 27.14 8.17
C PRO A 104 -15.46 27.85 6.90
N ASN A 105 -15.49 27.16 5.76
CA ASN A 105 -15.65 27.74 4.43
C ASN A 105 -16.65 26.93 3.58
N LEU A 106 -17.82 26.59 4.12
CA LEU A 106 -18.87 25.88 3.39
C LEU A 106 -20.09 26.77 3.19
N VAL A 107 -20.71 26.67 2.02
CA VAL A 107 -21.88 27.45 1.64
C VAL A 107 -22.95 26.55 1.03
N SER A 108 -24.20 26.95 1.17
CA SER A 108 -25.35 26.21 0.65
C SER A 108 -25.85 26.87 -0.63
N SER A 109 -25.92 26.13 -1.72
CA SER A 109 -26.37 26.67 -3.00
C SER A 109 -27.76 26.20 -3.37
N TYR A 110 -28.49 27.10 -4.00
CA TYR A 110 -29.87 26.96 -4.42
C TYR A 110 -30.05 27.54 -5.83
N ILE A 111 -31.11 27.10 -6.51
CA ILE A 111 -31.63 27.74 -7.73
C ILE A 111 -32.85 28.58 -7.35
N THR A 112 -33.04 29.74 -7.99
CA THR A 112 -34.15 30.68 -7.72
C THR A 112 -35.49 30.20 -8.27
N ASP A 113 -35.48 29.25 -9.20
CA ASP A 113 -36.68 28.68 -9.83
C ASP A 113 -36.51 27.15 -10.01
N SER A 114 -37.34 26.38 -9.30
CA SER A 114 -37.34 24.92 -9.31
C SER A 114 -37.74 24.32 -10.65
N SER A 115 -38.50 25.04 -11.50
CA SER A 115 -38.89 24.64 -12.84
C SER A 115 -37.76 24.76 -13.86
N LYS A 116 -36.81 25.70 -13.66
CA LYS A 116 -35.59 25.83 -14.47
C LYS A 116 -34.56 24.75 -14.16
N ALA A 117 -34.65 24.08 -13.01
CA ALA A 117 -33.69 23.07 -12.57
C ALA A 117 -33.63 21.80 -13.46
N SER A 118 -34.72 21.47 -14.16
CA SER A 118 -34.79 20.33 -15.08
C SER A 118 -34.04 20.59 -16.39
N ASN A 119 -34.00 21.84 -16.87
CA ASN A 119 -33.32 22.22 -18.11
C ASN A 119 -31.79 22.14 -18.03
N PHE A 120 -31.20 22.29 -16.84
CA PHE A 120 -29.75 22.15 -16.62
C PHE A 120 -29.29 20.69 -16.48
N ILE A 121 -30.21 19.75 -16.27
CA ILE A 121 -29.91 18.32 -16.06
C ILE A 121 -30.37 17.47 -17.28
N GLY A 122 -31.22 18.02 -18.14
CA GLY A 122 -31.95 17.26 -19.17
C GLY A 122 -31.35 17.21 -20.58
N HIS A 123 -30.34 18.01 -20.93
CA HIS A 123 -29.87 18.10 -22.33
C HIS A 123 -28.37 17.85 -22.51
N GLY A 124 -27.86 16.69 -22.08
CA GLY A 124 -26.50 16.25 -22.45
C GLY A 124 -25.39 17.32 -22.30
N GLY A 125 -25.54 18.21 -21.31
CA GLY A 125 -24.93 19.55 -21.31
C GLY A 125 -23.62 19.62 -20.54
N TYR A 126 -22.70 20.43 -21.06
CA TYR A 126 -21.42 20.74 -20.43
C TYR A 126 -21.60 21.43 -19.07
N PRO A 127 -20.70 21.22 -18.09
CA PRO A 127 -20.74 21.97 -16.84
C PRO A 127 -20.64 23.47 -17.13
N ILE A 128 -21.38 24.27 -16.36
CA ILE A 128 -21.25 25.73 -16.40
C ILE A 128 -19.86 26.09 -15.82
N PRO A 129 -19.09 26.94 -16.52
CA PRO A 129 -17.76 27.34 -16.08
C PRO A 129 -17.74 28.01 -14.71
N ILE A 130 -16.69 27.78 -13.93
CA ILE A 130 -16.51 28.43 -12.63
C ILE A 130 -15.32 29.38 -12.72
N TYR A 131 -15.57 30.68 -12.59
CA TYR A 131 -14.52 31.69 -12.59
C TYR A 131 -13.65 31.60 -11.33
N LEU A 132 -12.33 31.54 -11.51
CA LEU A 132 -11.34 31.42 -10.45
C LEU A 132 -10.62 32.76 -10.16
N GLY A 133 -10.79 33.75 -11.04
CA GLY A 133 -10.25 35.10 -10.93
C GLY A 133 -9.42 35.52 -12.15
N CYS A 134 -8.98 36.78 -12.11
CA CYS A 134 -8.08 37.36 -13.09
C CYS A 134 -6.61 37.11 -12.72
N TYR A 135 -5.79 36.70 -13.68
CA TYR A 135 -4.37 36.40 -13.46
C TYR A 135 -3.50 37.14 -14.46
N ALA A 136 -2.41 37.72 -13.98
CA ALA A 136 -1.45 38.42 -14.80
C ALA A 136 -0.44 37.46 -15.44
N GLU A 137 -0.20 37.65 -16.73
CA GLU A 137 0.90 37.06 -17.48
C GLU A 137 2.06 38.05 -17.58
N THR A 138 3.27 37.50 -17.69
CA THR A 138 4.48 38.28 -18.00
C THR A 138 4.52 38.57 -19.50
N PRO A 139 4.57 39.84 -19.93
CA PRO A 139 4.70 40.16 -21.34
C PRO A 139 5.94 39.51 -21.97
N ASN A 140 5.77 38.94 -23.17
CA ASN A 140 6.83 38.32 -23.99
C ASN A 140 7.52 37.08 -23.38
N ASP A 141 6.89 36.41 -22.41
CA ASP A 141 7.38 35.17 -21.81
C ASP A 141 6.49 33.97 -22.21
N ASP A 142 6.42 33.69 -23.51
CA ASP A 142 5.56 32.64 -24.06
C ASP A 142 5.91 31.24 -23.53
N GLY A 143 7.12 31.03 -23.04
CA GLY A 143 7.54 29.78 -22.39
C GLY A 143 6.92 29.56 -20.99
N ASN A 144 6.35 30.60 -20.38
CA ASN A 144 5.76 30.56 -19.04
C ASN A 144 4.30 31.06 -19.00
N ARG A 145 3.55 30.89 -20.11
CA ARG A 145 2.09 31.11 -20.13
C ARG A 145 1.40 30.36 -18.99
N LEU A 146 0.31 30.96 -18.47
CA LEU A 146 -0.38 30.44 -17.28
C LEU A 146 -1.00 29.06 -17.51
N LEU A 147 -1.50 28.81 -18.72
CA LEU A 147 -2.07 27.52 -19.14
C LEU A 147 -1.30 27.00 -20.37
N LYS A 148 -0.91 25.72 -20.34
CA LYS A 148 0.01 25.11 -21.31
C LYS A 148 -0.63 24.11 -22.28
N GLY A 149 -1.97 24.02 -22.29
CA GLY A 149 -2.71 23.19 -23.24
C GLY A 149 -2.97 23.90 -24.58
N PRO A 150 -3.84 23.32 -25.43
CA PRO A 150 -4.30 23.92 -26.67
C PRO A 150 -4.82 25.33 -26.45
N ALA A 151 -4.45 26.21 -27.36
CA ALA A 151 -4.85 27.59 -27.36
C ALA A 151 -5.13 28.09 -28.77
N GLY A 152 -6.04 29.05 -28.89
CA GLY A 152 -6.27 29.71 -30.17
C GLY A 152 -7.33 30.81 -30.09
N PRO A 153 -7.34 31.71 -31.08
CA PRO A 153 -8.42 32.66 -31.26
C PRO A 153 -9.67 31.96 -31.81
N TYR A 154 -10.82 32.33 -31.28
CA TYR A 154 -12.13 31.87 -31.75
C TYR A 154 -13.01 33.06 -32.10
N THR A 155 -13.67 32.99 -33.26
CA THR A 155 -14.45 34.09 -33.85
C THR A 155 -15.59 34.58 -32.95
N TYR A 156 -16.18 33.67 -32.16
CA TYR A 156 -17.27 33.95 -31.22
C TYR A 156 -16.93 33.38 -29.84
N ASN A 157 -15.82 33.84 -29.26
CA ASN A 157 -15.34 33.35 -27.99
C ASN A 157 -16.22 33.85 -26.85
N THR A 158 -16.53 32.96 -25.91
CA THR A 158 -17.15 33.25 -24.61
C THR A 158 -16.58 32.26 -23.58
N PRO A 159 -16.63 32.54 -22.28
CA PRO A 159 -16.24 31.56 -21.25
C PRO A 159 -16.97 30.22 -21.40
N GLN A 160 -18.26 30.25 -21.73
CA GLN A 160 -19.03 29.02 -22.00
C GLN A 160 -18.45 28.26 -23.21
N LYS A 161 -18.19 28.96 -24.33
CA LYS A 161 -17.65 28.33 -25.53
C LYS A 161 -16.28 27.72 -25.28
N CYS A 162 -15.41 28.46 -24.58
CA CYS A 162 -14.07 28.00 -24.23
C CYS A 162 -14.12 26.78 -23.28
N SER A 163 -15.03 26.78 -22.31
CA SER A 163 -15.27 25.62 -21.44
C SER A 163 -15.68 24.39 -22.22
N GLU A 164 -16.60 24.50 -23.19
CA GLU A 164 -17.01 23.35 -24.00
C GLU A 164 -15.84 22.74 -24.77
N ILE A 165 -14.95 23.58 -25.29
CA ILE A 165 -13.74 23.16 -26.01
C ILE A 165 -12.81 22.41 -25.05
N CYS A 166 -12.42 23.05 -23.94
CA CYS A 166 -11.48 22.47 -22.99
C CYS A 166 -12.06 21.27 -22.24
N PHE A 167 -13.36 21.27 -21.96
CA PHE A 167 -14.09 20.15 -21.35
C PHE A 167 -14.13 18.94 -22.29
N LYS A 168 -14.47 19.09 -23.57
CA LYS A 168 -14.44 17.95 -24.53
C LYS A 168 -13.06 17.30 -24.61
N MET A 169 -12.03 18.13 -24.46
CA MET A 169 -10.65 17.67 -24.41
C MET A 169 -10.29 17.09 -23.03
N GLY A 170 -11.03 17.35 -21.97
CA GLY A 170 -10.73 16.79 -20.65
C GLY A 170 -9.73 17.60 -19.83
N TYR A 171 -9.52 18.87 -20.17
CA TYR A 171 -8.69 19.77 -19.37
C TYR A 171 -9.42 20.23 -18.10
N LEU A 172 -8.69 20.36 -17.00
CA LEU A 172 -9.25 20.77 -15.70
C LEU A 172 -9.58 22.27 -15.64
N PHE A 173 -8.82 23.07 -16.38
CA PHE A 173 -8.91 24.53 -16.39
C PHE A 173 -8.93 25.07 -17.80
N PHE A 174 -9.47 26.28 -17.94
CA PHE A 174 -9.35 27.06 -19.14
C PHE A 174 -9.21 28.54 -18.82
N GLY A 175 -8.77 29.31 -19.79
CA GLY A 175 -8.57 30.74 -19.68
C GLY A 175 -9.06 31.45 -20.92
N VAL A 176 -9.62 32.64 -20.73
CA VAL A 176 -10.01 33.54 -21.82
C VAL A 176 -9.18 34.82 -21.73
N THR A 177 -8.65 35.26 -22.86
CA THR A 177 -7.81 36.47 -22.95
C THR A 177 -8.00 37.18 -24.29
N TYR A 178 -7.63 38.47 -24.34
CA TYR A 178 -7.71 39.34 -25.53
C TYR A 178 -9.08 39.36 -26.24
N GLY A 179 -10.18 39.02 -25.55
CA GLY A 179 -11.52 38.98 -26.13
C GLY A 179 -11.79 37.75 -27.03
N THR A 180 -10.79 37.24 -27.73
CA THR A 180 -10.92 36.20 -28.76
C THR A 180 -10.26 34.88 -28.40
N GLU A 181 -9.29 34.87 -27.50
CA GLU A 181 -8.47 33.68 -27.25
C GLU A 181 -9.04 32.80 -26.14
N CYS A 182 -8.92 31.49 -26.35
CA CYS A 182 -9.23 30.46 -25.39
C CYS A 182 -8.01 29.57 -25.20
N TRP A 183 -7.64 29.31 -23.95
CA TRP A 183 -6.48 28.54 -23.54
C TRP A 183 -6.92 27.42 -22.61
N CYS A 184 -6.52 26.18 -22.85
CA CYS A 184 -6.81 25.06 -21.98
C CYS A 184 -5.61 24.71 -21.10
N GLY A 185 -5.82 24.06 -19.95
CA GLY A 185 -4.71 23.57 -19.14
C GLY A 185 -5.13 22.65 -18.00
N ASN A 186 -4.19 21.84 -17.53
CA ASN A 186 -4.40 20.93 -16.39
C ASN A 186 -3.87 21.49 -15.07
N GLN A 187 -3.19 22.63 -15.12
CA GLN A 187 -2.59 23.24 -13.94
C GLN A 187 -3.32 24.51 -13.54
N ARG A 188 -3.61 24.60 -12.24
CA ARG A 188 -4.15 25.84 -11.67
C ARG A 188 -3.02 26.86 -11.59
N PRO A 189 -3.22 28.09 -12.10
CA PRO A 189 -2.24 29.17 -11.96
C PRO A 189 -1.89 29.48 -10.51
N ALA A 190 -0.63 29.88 -10.27
CA ALA A 190 -0.13 30.22 -8.94
C ALA A 190 -0.90 31.41 -8.34
N LYS A 191 -1.18 31.37 -7.03
CA LYS A 191 -1.87 32.47 -6.33
C LYS A 191 -1.15 33.81 -6.45
N SER A 192 0.19 33.80 -6.56
CA SER A 192 1.00 35.01 -6.73
C SER A 192 0.75 35.75 -8.04
N ALA A 193 0.18 35.10 -9.05
CA ALA A 193 -0.16 35.71 -10.32
C ALA A 193 -1.58 36.30 -10.33
N LYS A 194 -2.39 36.08 -9.29
CA LYS A 194 -3.76 36.59 -9.22
C LYS A 194 -3.73 38.11 -9.03
N VAL A 195 -4.53 38.82 -9.82
CA VAL A 195 -4.74 40.28 -9.74
C VAL A 195 -6.22 40.58 -9.51
N GLU A 196 -6.56 41.85 -9.31
CA GLU A 196 -7.97 42.25 -9.17
C GLU A 196 -8.75 41.99 -10.46
N ASP A 197 -9.99 41.52 -10.34
CA ASP A 197 -10.81 41.09 -11.47
C ASP A 197 -11.15 42.22 -12.45
N ILE A 198 -11.09 43.48 -12.00
CA ILE A 198 -11.24 44.67 -12.83
C ILE A 198 -10.22 44.75 -13.98
N ASN A 199 -9.09 44.04 -13.87
CA ASN A 199 -8.06 44.00 -14.90
C ASN A 199 -8.35 42.97 -16.02
N CYS A 200 -9.44 42.22 -15.90
CA CYS A 200 -9.94 41.31 -16.92
C CYS A 200 -11.23 41.89 -17.53
N ASP A 201 -11.10 43.04 -18.20
CA ASP A 201 -12.17 43.91 -18.70
C ASP A 201 -12.36 43.87 -20.23
N SER A 202 -11.57 43.08 -20.97
CA SER A 202 -11.72 42.93 -22.43
C SER A 202 -13.07 42.28 -22.77
N PRO A 203 -13.92 42.89 -23.61
CA PRO A 203 -15.17 42.28 -24.05
C PRO A 203 -14.91 40.99 -24.85
N CYS A 204 -15.76 39.98 -24.64
CA CYS A 204 -15.71 38.75 -25.43
C CYS A 204 -16.19 38.98 -26.87
N SER A 205 -15.55 38.34 -27.86
CA SER A 205 -15.95 38.45 -29.27
C SER A 205 -17.31 37.80 -29.59
N GLY A 206 -17.72 36.80 -28.81
CA GLY A 206 -19.01 36.11 -28.96
C GLY A 206 -20.16 36.73 -28.17
N ASP A 207 -19.87 37.56 -27.16
CA ASP A 207 -20.87 38.28 -26.36
C ASP A 207 -20.21 39.49 -25.68
N SER A 208 -20.48 40.70 -26.19
CA SER A 208 -19.89 41.94 -25.65
C SER A 208 -20.35 42.29 -24.23
N LYS A 209 -21.32 41.56 -23.67
CA LYS A 209 -21.76 41.70 -22.27
C LYS A 209 -20.92 40.85 -21.30
N GLN A 210 -19.99 40.05 -21.80
CA GLN A 210 -19.12 39.19 -21.02
C GLN A 210 -17.66 39.63 -21.17
N PHE A 211 -16.82 39.29 -20.19
CA PHE A 211 -15.40 39.62 -20.19
C PHE A 211 -14.52 38.39 -20.45
N CYS A 212 -13.53 38.58 -21.33
CA CYS A 212 -12.61 37.57 -21.82
C CYS A 212 -11.16 38.03 -21.63
N GLY A 213 -10.78 38.25 -20.36
CA GLY A 213 -9.43 38.63 -19.93
C GLY A 213 -9.13 40.11 -20.13
N GLY A 214 -7.86 40.46 -20.32
CA GLY A 214 -7.35 41.84 -20.39
C GLY A 214 -5.96 41.86 -21.05
N GLY A 215 -5.34 43.03 -21.19
CA GLY A 215 -4.00 43.16 -21.78
C GLY A 215 -2.94 42.40 -20.98
N TRP A 216 -2.52 41.23 -21.46
CA TRP A 216 -1.70 40.23 -20.75
C TRP A 216 -2.33 39.66 -19.48
N LYS A 217 -3.67 39.69 -19.37
CA LYS A 217 -4.43 39.25 -18.19
C LYS A 217 -5.39 38.17 -18.65
N MET A 218 -5.38 37.02 -17.99
CA MET A 218 -6.21 35.89 -18.34
C MET A 218 -7.30 35.70 -17.29
N GLY A 219 -8.55 35.65 -17.74
CA GLY A 219 -9.65 35.23 -16.90
C GLY A 219 -9.63 33.71 -16.81
N ILE A 220 -9.33 33.15 -15.63
CA ILE A 220 -9.14 31.70 -15.46
C ILE A 220 -10.40 31.07 -14.88
N TYR A 221 -10.76 29.92 -15.41
CA TYR A 221 -11.97 29.17 -15.06
C TYR A 221 -11.66 27.67 -14.85
N SER A 222 -12.46 27.01 -14.02
CA SER A 222 -12.53 25.55 -13.94
C SER A 222 -13.55 25.03 -14.96
N THR A 223 -13.22 23.93 -15.64
CA THR A 223 -14.16 23.19 -16.52
C THR A 223 -15.16 22.35 -15.74
N GLY A 224 -15.01 22.24 -14.41
CA GLY A 224 -15.81 21.37 -13.56
C GLY A 224 -15.42 19.89 -13.59
N ILE A 225 -14.37 19.53 -14.33
CA ILE A 225 -13.74 18.21 -14.29
C ILE A 225 -12.86 18.12 -13.04
N THR A 226 -13.06 17.08 -12.24
CA THR A 226 -12.24 16.81 -11.05
C THR A 226 -11.04 15.93 -11.41
N ASP A 227 -9.88 16.27 -10.85
CA ASP A 227 -8.69 15.45 -11.02
C ASP A 227 -8.75 14.19 -10.14
N TYR A 228 -8.71 13.01 -10.76
CA TYR A 228 -8.79 11.72 -10.08
C TYR A 228 -7.64 10.79 -10.49
N VAL A 229 -7.03 10.11 -9.51
CA VAL A 229 -5.89 9.21 -9.76
C VAL A 229 -6.03 7.91 -8.96
N PRO A 230 -6.51 6.85 -9.61
CA PRO A 230 -5.85 5.55 -9.62
C PRO A 230 -6.01 4.86 -10.98
N LYS A 231 -4.90 4.34 -11.49
CA LYS A 231 -4.86 3.52 -12.70
C LYS A 231 -5.15 2.08 -12.30
N LYS A 232 -6.23 1.51 -12.84
CA LYS A 232 -6.38 0.06 -12.92
C LYS A 232 -6.63 -0.29 -14.37
N TYR A 233 -5.53 -0.38 -15.11
CA TYR A 233 -5.52 -0.85 -16.49
C TYR A 233 -6.09 -2.26 -16.54
N ILE A 234 -7.08 -2.46 -17.41
CA ILE A 234 -7.78 -3.73 -17.58
C ILE A 234 -7.13 -4.56 -18.68
N GLY A 235 -6.66 -3.89 -19.73
CA GLY A 235 -6.08 -4.55 -20.89
C GLY A 235 -6.29 -3.77 -22.19
N CYS A 236 -5.76 -4.34 -23.26
CA CYS A 236 -5.97 -3.91 -24.64
C CYS A 236 -7.18 -4.63 -25.21
N PHE A 237 -8.07 -3.91 -25.90
CA PHE A 237 -9.30 -4.47 -26.46
C PHE A 237 -9.60 -3.91 -27.84
N ASP A 238 -10.18 -4.72 -28.71
CA ASP A 238 -10.83 -4.21 -29.92
C ASP A 238 -12.07 -3.37 -29.58
N ASP A 239 -12.49 -2.55 -30.53
CA ASP A 239 -13.80 -1.89 -30.47
C ASP A 239 -14.90 -2.96 -30.49
N ASP A 240 -15.76 -2.94 -29.47
CA ASP A 240 -16.88 -3.86 -29.34
C ASP A 240 -18.12 -3.42 -30.12
N GLY A 241 -18.10 -2.22 -30.70
CA GLY A 241 -19.18 -1.68 -31.55
C GLY A 241 -20.50 -1.40 -30.82
N LYS A 242 -20.61 -1.72 -29.52
CA LYS A 242 -21.85 -1.62 -28.73
C LYS A 242 -22.11 -0.18 -28.27
N LYS A 243 -22.71 0.62 -29.15
CA LYS A 243 -23.06 2.02 -28.84
C LYS A 243 -24.50 2.15 -28.34
N THR A 244 -24.76 1.71 -27.10
CA THR A 244 -26.09 1.86 -26.49
C THR A 244 -26.26 3.26 -25.86
N LYS A 245 -27.27 4.01 -26.30
CA LYS A 245 -27.60 5.35 -25.77
C LYS A 245 -27.81 5.31 -24.25
N GLY A 246 -27.09 6.17 -23.51
CA GLY A 246 -27.12 6.21 -22.03
C GLY A 246 -26.17 5.24 -21.32
N LYS A 247 -25.47 4.36 -22.05
CA LYS A 247 -24.43 3.47 -21.52
C LYS A 247 -23.06 3.62 -22.22
N TYR A 248 -22.94 4.62 -23.09
CA TYR A 248 -21.74 4.95 -23.85
C TYR A 248 -21.65 6.47 -24.09
N LEU A 249 -20.45 7.03 -23.96
CA LEU A 249 -20.08 8.39 -24.42
C LEU A 249 -18.73 8.34 -25.12
N SER A 250 -18.53 9.23 -26.10
CA SER A 250 -17.25 9.38 -26.81
C SER A 250 -16.86 10.84 -26.88
N PHE A 251 -15.59 11.11 -26.63
CA PHE A 251 -14.98 12.44 -26.65
C PHE A 251 -13.78 12.44 -27.61
N SER A 252 -13.68 13.49 -28.41
CA SER A 252 -12.49 13.77 -29.21
C SER A 252 -11.62 14.77 -28.46
N MET A 253 -10.48 14.28 -27.99
CA MET A 253 -9.46 15.07 -27.32
C MET A 253 -8.44 15.59 -28.34
N ASP A 254 -7.52 16.43 -27.88
CA ASP A 254 -6.43 16.91 -28.71
C ASP A 254 -5.27 15.89 -28.79
N ILE A 255 -4.25 16.22 -29.58
CA ILE A 255 -3.08 15.35 -29.84
C ILE A 255 -2.25 15.06 -28.57
N ASN A 256 -2.34 15.90 -27.54
CA ASN A 256 -1.70 15.72 -26.23
C ASN A 256 -2.57 14.93 -25.27
N ASN A 257 -3.15 13.82 -25.73
CA ASN A 257 -4.03 12.99 -24.92
C ASN A 257 -3.29 12.22 -23.81
N SER A 258 -4.01 11.82 -22.75
CA SER A 258 -3.58 10.89 -21.71
C SER A 258 -4.76 10.06 -21.15
N PRO A 259 -4.54 8.79 -20.74
CA PRO A 259 -5.47 7.99 -19.96
C PRO A 259 -6.09 8.73 -18.78
N LYS A 260 -5.29 9.54 -18.08
CA LYS A 260 -5.74 10.36 -16.95
C LYS A 260 -6.89 11.29 -17.35
N ARG A 261 -6.76 12.04 -18.45
CA ARG A 261 -7.81 12.94 -18.95
C ARG A 261 -9.09 12.19 -19.34
N CYS A 262 -8.95 11.05 -20.02
CA CYS A 262 -10.11 10.24 -20.38
C CYS A 262 -10.84 9.69 -19.14
N MET A 263 -10.10 9.18 -18.15
CA MET A 263 -10.69 8.72 -16.90
C MET A 263 -11.42 9.85 -16.17
N ASN A 264 -10.84 11.05 -16.09
CA ASN A 264 -11.47 12.21 -15.46
C ASN A 264 -12.80 12.59 -16.16
N LEU A 265 -12.85 12.52 -17.49
CA LEU A 265 -14.10 12.69 -18.25
C LEU A 265 -15.13 11.61 -17.91
N CYS A 266 -14.75 10.33 -17.92
CA CYS A 266 -15.66 9.24 -17.63
C CYS A 266 -16.17 9.27 -16.18
N ASN A 267 -15.32 9.68 -15.22
CA ASN A 267 -15.69 9.90 -13.83
C ASN A 267 -16.72 11.02 -13.67
N THR A 268 -16.54 12.13 -14.39
CA THR A 268 -17.47 13.26 -14.41
C THR A 268 -18.88 12.80 -14.81
N HIS A 269 -18.96 11.85 -15.73
CA HIS A 269 -20.22 11.26 -16.21
C HIS A 269 -20.63 9.95 -15.51
N ARG A 270 -19.90 9.53 -14.45
CA ARG A 270 -20.16 8.32 -13.66
C ARG A 270 -20.14 7.01 -14.44
N PHE A 271 -19.36 6.95 -15.50
CA PHE A 271 -19.15 5.72 -16.24
C PHE A 271 -18.22 4.78 -15.49
N LYS A 272 -18.42 3.47 -15.62
CA LYS A 272 -17.60 2.44 -14.96
C LYS A 272 -16.25 2.19 -15.63
N TYR A 273 -16.09 2.54 -16.89
CA TYR A 273 -14.90 2.22 -17.67
C TYR A 273 -14.53 3.40 -18.58
N ALA A 274 -13.23 3.60 -18.78
CA ALA A 274 -12.65 4.58 -19.69
C ALA A 274 -11.73 3.86 -20.69
N ALA A 275 -11.88 4.14 -21.98
CA ALA A 275 -11.14 3.48 -23.05
C ALA A 275 -10.48 4.53 -23.95
N VAL A 276 -9.18 4.39 -24.22
CA VAL A 276 -8.39 5.38 -24.95
C VAL A 276 -7.78 4.79 -26.21
N LYS A 277 -7.92 5.51 -27.33
CA LYS A 277 -7.27 5.21 -28.62
C LYS A 277 -6.89 6.51 -29.33
N GLY A 278 -5.59 6.77 -29.50
CA GLY A 278 -5.09 8.00 -30.10
C GLY A 278 -5.61 9.22 -29.33
N ASN A 279 -6.44 10.05 -29.96
CA ASN A 279 -7.10 11.20 -29.36
C ASN A 279 -8.57 10.93 -28.97
N ILE A 280 -9.04 9.69 -29.03
CA ILE A 280 -10.42 9.30 -28.72
C ILE A 280 -10.48 8.77 -27.28
N CYS A 281 -11.45 9.25 -26.51
CA CYS A 281 -11.84 8.71 -25.21
C CYS A 281 -13.27 8.17 -25.28
N GLU A 282 -13.47 6.94 -24.84
CA GLU A 282 -14.79 6.35 -24.71
C GLU A 282 -15.09 5.98 -23.25
N CYS A 283 -16.30 6.29 -22.81
CA CYS A 283 -16.78 5.98 -21.47
C CYS A 283 -17.88 4.91 -21.56
N LYS A 284 -17.69 3.78 -20.88
CA LYS A 284 -18.56 2.60 -20.97
C LYS A 284 -19.06 2.18 -19.58
N ASN A 285 -20.29 1.68 -19.50
CA ASN A 285 -20.92 1.24 -18.24
C ASN A 285 -21.00 -0.28 -18.06
N TYR A 286 -20.56 -1.02 -19.08
CA TYR A 286 -20.51 -2.47 -19.11
C TYR A 286 -19.06 -2.91 -19.18
N GLU A 287 -18.79 -4.09 -18.65
CA GLU A 287 -17.44 -4.66 -18.63
C GLU A 287 -17.00 -5.04 -20.06
N PRO A 288 -15.73 -4.78 -20.44
CA PRO A 288 -15.21 -5.19 -21.74
C PRO A 288 -15.35 -6.69 -21.94
N SER A 289 -15.78 -7.12 -23.13
CA SER A 289 -15.90 -8.54 -23.45
C SER A 289 -14.52 -9.18 -23.48
N TYR A 290 -14.34 -10.27 -22.73
CA TYR A 290 -13.07 -11.00 -22.69
C TYR A 290 -12.62 -11.48 -24.08
N ASN A 291 -13.56 -11.83 -24.97
CA ASN A 291 -13.28 -12.30 -26.32
C ASN A 291 -12.69 -11.23 -27.25
N LEU A 292 -12.76 -9.94 -26.86
CA LEU A 292 -12.19 -8.82 -27.60
C LEU A 292 -10.84 -8.38 -27.03
N LYS A 293 -10.35 -9.07 -25.99
CA LYS A 293 -9.05 -8.78 -25.38
C LYS A 293 -7.94 -9.10 -26.37
N ARG A 294 -7.02 -8.16 -26.53
CA ARG A 294 -5.85 -8.23 -27.40
C ARG A 294 -4.56 -8.23 -26.59
N SER A 295 -3.46 -8.52 -27.28
CA SER A 295 -2.14 -8.45 -26.66
C SER A 295 -1.86 -7.02 -26.25
N PHE A 296 -1.06 -6.85 -25.20
CA PHE A 296 -0.62 -5.52 -24.78
C PHE A 296 0.12 -4.77 -25.91
N SER A 297 0.89 -5.48 -26.74
CA SER A 297 1.63 -4.89 -27.86
C SER A 297 0.73 -4.16 -28.85
N ASP A 298 -0.52 -4.59 -28.97
CA ASP A 298 -1.48 -3.96 -29.88
C ASP A 298 -1.93 -2.59 -29.37
N CYS A 299 -1.65 -2.24 -28.11
CA CYS A 299 -1.97 -0.97 -27.46
C CYS A 299 -0.73 -0.16 -27.06
N ASN A 300 0.41 -0.31 -27.74
CA ASN A 300 1.68 0.30 -27.35
C ASN A 300 1.87 1.76 -27.80
N THR A 301 0.84 2.45 -28.31
CA THR A 301 0.98 3.84 -28.77
C THR A 301 1.21 4.76 -27.58
N LEU A 302 2.37 5.42 -27.53
CA LEU A 302 2.71 6.35 -26.46
C LEU A 302 1.84 7.61 -26.52
N CYS A 303 1.43 8.11 -25.36
CA CYS A 303 0.70 9.36 -25.22
C CYS A 303 1.64 10.57 -25.36
N THR A 304 1.20 11.62 -26.05
CA THR A 304 2.05 12.79 -26.33
C THR A 304 2.27 13.70 -25.11
N GLU A 305 1.27 13.84 -24.21
CA GLU A 305 1.39 14.62 -22.96
C GLU A 305 2.27 13.90 -21.94
N ASN A 306 2.23 12.56 -21.93
CA ASN A 306 3.01 11.73 -21.04
C ASN A 306 3.49 10.48 -21.79
N PRO A 307 4.72 10.49 -22.35
CA PRO A 307 5.29 9.36 -23.09
C PRO A 307 5.45 8.09 -22.25
N SER A 308 5.18 8.18 -20.95
CA SER A 308 5.15 7.07 -20.03
C SER A 308 3.76 6.39 -19.98
N GLU A 309 2.76 6.84 -20.74
CA GLU A 309 1.43 6.24 -20.77
C GLU A 309 1.06 5.73 -22.17
N TYR A 310 0.14 4.76 -22.21
CA TYR A 310 -0.32 4.13 -23.45
C TYR A 310 -1.73 4.63 -23.82
N CYS A 311 -1.84 5.15 -25.03
CA CYS A 311 -3.04 5.73 -25.63
C CYS A 311 -3.66 4.77 -26.66
N GLY A 312 -3.70 3.47 -26.36
CA GLY A 312 -4.27 2.44 -27.25
C GLY A 312 -3.34 2.07 -28.41
N GLY A 313 -3.93 1.56 -29.49
CA GLY A 313 -3.24 1.15 -30.71
C GLY A 313 -3.77 1.83 -31.97
N SER A 314 -3.38 1.31 -33.12
CA SER A 314 -3.93 1.75 -34.41
C SER A 314 -5.44 1.53 -34.51
N VAL A 315 -5.93 0.39 -33.99
CA VAL A 315 -7.36 0.01 -34.02
C VAL A 315 -7.93 -0.38 -32.65
N THR A 316 -7.07 -0.63 -31.67
CA THR A 316 -7.42 -1.12 -30.33
C THR A 316 -7.47 0.00 -29.29
N PHE A 317 -8.20 -0.23 -28.21
CA PHE A 317 -8.34 0.66 -27.06
C PHE A 317 -7.62 0.13 -25.83
N SER A 318 -6.90 1.03 -25.15
CA SER A 318 -6.45 0.80 -23.77
C SER A 318 -7.58 1.09 -22.79
N VAL A 319 -8.02 0.09 -22.02
CA VAL A 319 -9.20 0.22 -21.15
C VAL A 319 -8.81 0.27 -19.66
N TYR A 320 -9.47 1.14 -18.92
CA TYR A 320 -9.22 1.46 -17.52
C TYR A 320 -10.52 1.44 -16.69
N LYS A 321 -10.42 1.05 -15.42
CA LYS A 321 -11.51 1.23 -14.44
C LYS A 321 -11.60 2.68 -13.96
N THR A 322 -12.80 3.10 -13.56
CA THR A 322 -13.11 4.43 -13.02
C THR A 322 -13.49 4.34 -11.53
N LEU A 323 -13.82 5.47 -10.90
CA LEU A 323 -14.35 5.55 -9.53
C LEU A 323 -15.55 4.63 -9.25
N TYR A 324 -16.34 4.39 -10.30
CA TYR A 324 -17.68 3.80 -10.22
C TYR A 324 -17.68 2.32 -10.60
N SER A 325 -16.52 1.74 -10.93
CA SER A 325 -16.41 0.31 -11.25
C SER A 325 -16.67 -0.59 -10.03
N ASP A 326 -16.23 -0.17 -8.84
CA ASP A 326 -16.29 -0.98 -7.62
C ASP A 326 -17.38 -0.46 -6.65
N PRO A 327 -18.16 -1.33 -6.00
CA PRO A 327 -19.17 -0.92 -5.02
C PRO A 327 -18.54 -0.26 -3.77
N LEU A 328 -19.28 0.66 -3.12
CA LEU A 328 -18.82 1.36 -1.91
C LEU A 328 -18.68 0.36 -0.74
N ALA A 329 -17.44 0.00 -0.40
CA ALA A 329 -17.14 -0.84 0.77
C ALA A 329 -17.43 -0.12 2.10
N LYS A 330 -17.66 -0.90 3.18
CA LYS A 330 -17.79 -0.40 4.55
C LYS A 330 -16.48 0.26 4.99
N VAL A 331 -16.54 1.53 5.40
CA VAL A 331 -15.35 2.30 5.81
C VAL A 331 -14.87 1.87 7.20
N SER A 332 -13.62 1.40 7.30
CA SER A 332 -12.95 1.08 8.58
C SER A 332 -12.00 2.20 8.97
N VAL A 333 -12.02 2.60 10.25
CA VAL A 333 -11.17 3.66 10.81
C VAL A 333 -10.01 3.00 11.55
N ASN A 334 -8.91 2.73 10.85
CA ASN A 334 -7.76 2.04 11.45
C ASN A 334 -6.59 3.04 11.59
N PRO A 335 -6.15 3.38 12.81
CA PRO A 335 -5.01 4.27 13.02
C PRO A 335 -3.70 3.61 12.56
N ILE A 336 -2.84 4.38 11.91
CA ILE A 336 -1.47 4.00 11.54
C ILE A 336 -0.49 4.46 12.64
N GLY A 337 -0.73 5.63 13.23
CA GLY A 337 0.02 6.17 14.37
C GLY A 337 0.20 7.68 14.34
N CYS A 338 0.97 8.19 15.30
CA CYS A 338 1.43 9.57 15.36
C CYS A 338 2.75 9.77 14.58
N PHE A 339 2.86 10.86 13.84
CA PHE A 339 4.05 11.19 13.03
C PHE A 339 4.48 12.63 13.24
N THR A 340 5.79 12.89 13.33
CA THR A 340 6.33 14.25 13.33
C THR A 340 6.07 14.93 11.99
N ASN A 341 5.54 16.13 12.01
CA ASN A 341 5.19 16.92 10.83
C ASN A 341 5.95 18.25 10.84
N LEU A 342 6.94 18.37 9.96
CA LEU A 342 7.70 19.59 9.76
C LEU A 342 6.89 20.54 8.88
N LYS A 343 6.34 21.62 9.46
CA LYS A 343 5.50 22.61 8.77
C LYS A 343 6.11 23.21 7.49
N ARG A 344 7.44 23.15 7.32
CA ARG A 344 8.16 23.68 6.16
C ARG A 344 8.15 22.74 4.94
N HIS A 345 8.06 21.43 5.18
CA HIS A 345 7.99 20.37 4.16
C HIS A 345 7.12 19.23 4.72
N PRO A 346 5.81 19.19 4.39
CA PRO A 346 4.91 18.19 4.96
C PRO A 346 5.40 16.77 4.64
N VAL A 347 5.51 15.93 5.67
CA VAL A 347 5.77 14.48 5.52
C VAL A 347 4.68 13.81 4.68
N LEU A 348 3.49 14.42 4.66
CA LEU A 348 2.36 14.03 3.82
C LEU A 348 1.90 15.21 2.95
N ASN A 349 1.90 15.01 1.63
CA ASN A 349 1.26 15.91 0.68
C ASN A 349 -0.11 15.35 0.30
N GLY A 350 -1.12 16.21 0.17
CA GLY A 350 -2.49 15.75 -0.07
C GLY A 350 -3.54 16.85 0.02
N TRP A 351 -4.80 16.45 -0.13
CA TRP A 351 -5.95 17.35 -0.10
C TRP A 351 -6.37 17.68 1.34
N ARG A 352 -6.41 18.97 1.69
CA ARG A 352 -6.74 19.43 3.04
C ARG A 352 -8.21 19.85 3.15
N ILE A 353 -8.80 19.56 4.31
CA ILE A 353 -10.18 19.90 4.66
C ILE A 353 -10.18 20.38 6.11
N SER A 354 -10.99 21.40 6.40
CA SER A 354 -11.24 21.81 7.78
C SER A 354 -12.69 21.54 8.14
N HIS A 355 -12.93 20.98 9.32
CA HIS A 355 -14.26 20.67 9.85
C HIS A 355 -14.47 21.32 11.23
N ALA A 356 -15.67 21.88 11.44
CA ALA A 356 -16.07 22.48 12.72
C ALA A 356 -16.16 21.47 13.88
N ARG A 357 -16.54 20.22 13.55
CA ARG A 357 -16.70 19.09 14.47
C ARG A 357 -15.95 17.88 13.94
N LEU A 358 -14.64 18.01 13.82
CA LEU A 358 -13.76 16.98 13.28
C LEU A 358 -13.71 15.76 14.21
N THR A 359 -13.77 14.56 13.64
CA THR A 359 -13.47 13.29 14.33
C THR A 359 -12.60 12.42 13.40
N PRO A 360 -11.88 11.41 13.93
CA PRO A 360 -11.14 10.46 13.08
C PRO A 360 -12.03 9.78 12.04
N LYS A 361 -13.24 9.36 12.44
CA LYS A 361 -14.21 8.73 11.54
C LYS A 361 -14.64 9.67 10.41
N HIS A 362 -14.89 10.95 10.71
CA HIS A 362 -15.22 11.93 9.68
C HIS A 362 -14.08 12.10 8.68
N CYS A 363 -12.84 12.29 9.15
CA CYS A 363 -11.69 12.44 8.28
C CYS A 363 -11.46 11.20 7.39
N VAL A 364 -11.45 10.02 8.00
CA VAL A 364 -11.28 8.75 7.27
C VAL A 364 -12.38 8.52 6.24
N TYR A 365 -13.64 8.78 6.59
CA TYR A 365 -14.74 8.65 5.65
C TYR A 365 -14.65 9.66 4.50
N SER A 366 -14.31 10.91 4.79
CA SER A 366 -14.11 11.96 3.77
C SER A 366 -12.96 11.64 2.82
N CYS A 367 -11.89 11.01 3.31
CA CYS A 367 -10.77 10.56 2.48
C CYS A 367 -11.09 9.27 1.71
N HIS A 368 -11.77 8.31 2.34
CA HIS A 368 -12.22 7.06 1.71
C HIS A 368 -13.14 7.31 0.51
N THR A 369 -14.13 8.18 0.68
CA THR A 369 -15.09 8.55 -0.38
C THR A 369 -14.42 9.26 -1.55
N ARG A 370 -13.26 9.87 -1.32
CA ARG A 370 -12.39 10.49 -2.34
C ARG A 370 -11.26 9.57 -2.81
N ARG A 371 -11.30 8.30 -2.41
CA ARG A 371 -10.35 7.23 -2.71
C ARG A 371 -8.90 7.50 -2.31
N PHE A 372 -8.66 8.39 -1.36
CA PHE A 372 -7.36 8.49 -0.73
C PHE A 372 -7.17 7.32 0.24
N PRO A 373 -6.10 6.52 0.12
CA PRO A 373 -5.87 5.39 0.99
C PRO A 373 -5.51 5.80 2.43
N TYR A 374 -5.11 7.06 2.63
CA TYR A 374 -4.74 7.58 3.95
C TYR A 374 -5.44 8.90 4.28
N ALA A 375 -5.69 9.09 5.56
CA ALA A 375 -6.27 10.28 6.15
C ALA A 375 -5.42 10.71 7.35
N ALA A 376 -5.07 11.98 7.45
CA ALA A 376 -4.25 12.52 8.53
C ALA A 376 -4.98 13.67 9.23
N LEU A 377 -5.11 13.58 10.56
CA LEU A 377 -5.62 14.67 11.39
C LEU A 377 -4.42 15.53 11.79
N VAL A 378 -4.39 16.75 11.26
CA VAL A 378 -3.22 17.64 11.38
C VAL A 378 -3.40 18.73 12.43
N SER A 379 -4.64 18.99 12.85
CA SER A 379 -4.99 19.85 13.99
C SER A 379 -6.41 19.51 14.47
N SER A 380 -6.86 20.18 15.55
CA SER A 380 -8.20 20.00 16.12
C SER A 380 -9.36 20.15 15.12
N LYS A 381 -9.14 20.82 13.98
CA LYS A 381 -10.14 21.04 12.92
C LYS A 381 -9.68 20.58 11.53
N GLU A 382 -8.40 20.31 11.31
CA GLU A 382 -7.89 20.00 9.97
C GLU A 382 -7.66 18.50 9.74
N CYS A 383 -8.14 18.04 8.58
CA CYS A 383 -7.96 16.72 8.00
C CYS A 383 -7.18 16.84 6.68
N LEU A 384 -6.33 15.87 6.38
CA LEU A 384 -5.52 15.80 5.17
C LEU A 384 -5.70 14.41 4.55
N CYS A 385 -6.25 14.33 3.35
CA CYS A 385 -6.36 13.10 2.58
C CYS A 385 -5.14 12.95 1.68
N THR A 386 -4.44 11.83 1.74
CA THR A 386 -3.19 11.63 1.02
C THR A 386 -3.09 10.23 0.41
N SER A 387 -2.40 10.15 -0.73
CA SER A 387 -2.05 8.91 -1.41
C SER A 387 -0.65 8.45 -1.05
N THR A 388 -0.03 9.05 -0.03
CA THR A 388 1.33 8.72 0.39
C THR A 388 1.28 8.24 1.83
N LYS A 389 1.91 7.10 2.12
CA LYS A 389 2.10 6.66 3.50
C LYS A 389 3.25 7.47 4.08
N PRO A 390 3.16 8.02 5.31
CA PRO A 390 4.31 8.66 5.93
C PRO A 390 5.46 7.65 6.08
N SER A 391 6.70 8.10 5.92
CA SER A 391 7.88 7.25 6.21
C SER A 391 7.85 6.77 7.66
N TYR A 392 8.36 5.55 7.88
CA TYR A 392 8.50 5.00 9.22
C TYR A 392 9.47 5.82 10.09
N GLU A 393 10.49 6.47 9.50
CA GLU A 393 11.42 7.32 10.24
C GLU A 393 10.74 8.56 10.85
N ALA A 394 9.61 8.99 10.30
CA ALA A 394 8.84 10.12 10.82
C ALA A 394 7.85 9.69 11.92
N LYS A 395 7.75 8.40 12.23
CA LYS A 395 6.84 7.90 13.28
C LYS A 395 7.37 8.33 14.64
N THR A 396 6.49 8.85 15.47
CA THR A 396 6.82 9.34 16.82
C THR A 396 5.87 8.74 17.85
N GLU A 397 6.11 9.03 19.12
CA GLU A 397 5.28 8.57 20.21
C GLU A 397 3.89 9.20 20.14
N ASP A 398 2.85 8.44 20.50
CA ASP A 398 1.47 8.94 20.49
C ASP A 398 1.27 10.13 21.44
N ALA A 399 2.12 10.26 22.46
CA ALA A 399 2.19 11.41 23.37
C ALA A 399 2.48 12.75 22.64
N MET A 400 3.01 12.70 21.42
CA MET A 400 3.21 13.90 20.62
C MET A 400 1.92 14.35 19.94
N CYS A 401 0.91 13.48 19.78
CA CYS A 401 -0.38 13.77 19.17
C CYS A 401 -1.49 13.92 20.22
N THR A 402 -1.43 14.99 21.02
CA THR A 402 -2.30 15.21 22.18
C THR A 402 -3.43 16.21 21.97
N ILE A 403 -3.52 16.85 20.81
CA ILE A 403 -4.53 17.89 20.57
C ILE A 403 -5.91 17.23 20.43
N PRO A 404 -6.91 17.58 21.26
CA PRO A 404 -8.24 16.98 21.16
C PRO A 404 -8.96 17.42 19.88
N CYS A 405 -9.77 16.52 19.34
CA CYS A 405 -10.59 16.79 18.16
C CYS A 405 -11.77 17.73 18.48
N SER A 406 -12.06 18.67 17.58
CA SER A 406 -13.18 19.62 17.75
C SER A 406 -14.57 18.99 17.80
N GLY A 407 -14.74 17.80 17.21
CA GLY A 407 -15.98 17.04 17.25
C GLY A 407 -16.04 15.98 18.35
N SER A 408 -14.95 15.75 19.09
CA SER A 408 -14.90 14.77 20.17
C SER A 408 -13.67 14.97 21.06
N SER A 409 -13.87 15.25 22.34
CA SER A 409 -12.79 15.34 23.34
C SER A 409 -12.14 14.00 23.67
N GLN A 410 -12.75 12.88 23.25
CA GLN A 410 -12.26 11.51 23.49
C GLN A 410 -11.24 11.04 22.45
N HIS A 411 -11.03 11.83 21.38
CA HIS A 411 -10.12 11.49 20.29
C HIS A 411 -9.09 12.61 20.09
N THR A 412 -7.89 12.23 19.63
CA THR A 412 -6.82 13.16 19.30
C THR A 412 -6.77 13.43 17.80
N CYS A 413 -6.43 14.68 17.45
CA CYS A 413 -6.38 15.22 16.10
C CYS A 413 -5.05 15.97 15.90
N GLY A 414 -3.96 15.22 15.94
CA GLY A 414 -2.60 15.74 15.81
C GLY A 414 -2.02 16.30 17.10
N GLY A 415 -0.95 17.09 16.97
CA GLY A 415 -0.13 17.55 18.07
C GLY A 415 0.82 18.68 17.70
N ASN A 416 1.68 19.10 18.63
CA ASN A 416 2.68 20.13 18.33
C ASN A 416 3.73 19.58 17.35
N ASN A 417 3.67 19.99 16.09
CA ASN A 417 4.43 19.40 14.98
C ASN A 417 4.24 17.88 14.86
N ALA A 418 3.03 17.38 15.13
CA ALA A 418 2.70 15.97 14.98
C ALA A 418 1.30 15.77 14.40
N ILE A 419 1.07 14.63 13.73
CA ILE A 419 -0.18 14.32 13.01
C ILE A 419 -0.62 12.87 13.29
N ASN A 420 -1.92 12.65 13.51
CA ASN A 420 -2.47 11.30 13.60
C ASN A 420 -2.85 10.82 12.21
N VAL A 421 -2.29 9.71 11.75
CA VAL A 421 -2.56 9.15 10.40
C VAL A 421 -3.36 7.87 10.52
N TYR A 422 -4.30 7.67 9.60
CA TYR A 422 -5.23 6.55 9.51
C TYR A 422 -5.21 5.98 8.09
N THR A 423 -5.45 4.68 7.96
CA THR A 423 -5.85 4.10 6.68
C THR A 423 -7.35 4.24 6.49
N THR A 424 -7.76 4.39 5.24
CA THR A 424 -9.18 4.45 4.86
C THR A 424 -9.79 3.09 4.56
N GLY A 425 -8.98 2.02 4.52
CA GLY A 425 -9.44 0.67 4.18
C GLY A 425 -9.46 0.38 2.68
N LEU A 426 -8.94 1.29 1.85
CA LEU A 426 -8.67 1.01 0.43
C LEU A 426 -7.38 0.21 0.32
N GLU A 427 -7.41 -0.90 -0.43
CA GLU A 427 -6.20 -1.68 -0.75
C GLU A 427 -5.21 -0.82 -1.55
N TRP A 428 -3.96 -0.80 -1.09
CA TRP A 428 -2.83 -0.42 -1.93
C TRP A 428 -2.54 -1.56 -2.90
N LYS A 429 -3.03 -1.43 -4.12
CA LYS A 429 -2.40 -2.03 -5.29
C LYS A 429 -2.16 -0.92 -6.27
N THR A 430 -1.05 -0.20 -6.11
CA THR A 430 -0.76 0.88 -7.04
C THR A 430 0.59 0.67 -7.67
N ASP A 431 0.54 0.66 -9.00
CA ASP A 431 1.48 1.27 -9.95
C ASP A 431 1.84 2.73 -9.59
N THR A 432 2.00 3.09 -8.32
CA THR A 432 2.56 4.39 -7.92
C THR A 432 4.03 4.20 -7.62
N ILE A 433 4.80 4.50 -8.65
CA ILE A 433 6.14 5.05 -8.58
C ILE A 433 6.34 5.85 -7.28
N GLY A 434 7.34 5.47 -6.50
CA GLY A 434 7.89 6.31 -5.45
C GLY A 434 8.27 7.67 -6.07
N ASN A 435 7.79 8.74 -5.47
CA ASN A 435 8.30 10.08 -5.71
C ASN A 435 8.75 10.64 -4.37
N ASN A 436 9.51 9.82 -3.65
CA ASN A 436 9.88 10.08 -2.26
C ASN A 436 11.13 10.92 -2.26
N TYR A 437 11.00 12.18 -1.86
CA TYR A 437 12.13 13.10 -1.81
C TYR A 437 13.16 12.64 -0.77
N LEU A 438 14.39 12.41 -1.22
CA LEU A 438 15.50 11.96 -0.39
C LEU A 438 16.41 13.11 0.06
N GLY A 439 16.25 14.29 -0.52
CA GLY A 439 16.97 15.50 -0.14
C GLY A 439 17.55 16.28 -1.32
N CYS A 440 18.09 17.44 -0.99
CA CYS A 440 18.87 18.27 -1.92
C CYS A 440 20.34 17.91 -1.81
N TYR A 441 20.96 17.56 -2.93
CA TYR A 441 22.36 17.16 -2.98
C TYR A 441 23.16 18.09 -3.86
N GLU A 442 24.39 18.36 -3.43
CA GLU A 442 25.36 19.11 -4.20
C GLU A 442 26.02 18.20 -5.25
N GLU A 443 26.01 18.66 -6.49
CA GLU A 443 26.71 18.04 -7.61
C GLU A 443 27.71 19.01 -8.25
N SER A 444 28.58 18.52 -9.11
CA SER A 444 29.49 19.38 -9.89
C SER A 444 29.64 18.87 -11.31
N GLN A 445 30.21 19.69 -12.18
CA GLN A 445 30.43 19.34 -13.58
C GLN A 445 31.26 18.07 -13.76
N ASN A 446 32.18 17.78 -12.84
CA ASN A 446 33.06 16.61 -12.88
C ASN A 446 32.57 15.45 -11.99
N ASN A 447 31.47 15.63 -11.24
CA ASN A 447 30.94 14.64 -10.31
C ASN A 447 29.41 14.75 -10.24
N ARG A 448 28.74 14.13 -11.21
CA ARG A 448 27.27 14.02 -11.31
C ARG A 448 26.78 12.84 -10.48
N ILE A 449 25.69 13.05 -9.74
CA ILE A 449 25.10 12.05 -8.83
C ILE A 449 24.55 10.86 -9.61
N PHE A 450 23.85 11.12 -10.71
CA PHE A 450 23.27 10.08 -11.57
C PHE A 450 23.81 10.17 -12.99
N ASN A 451 24.40 9.07 -13.44
CA ASN A 451 25.02 8.94 -14.78
C ASN A 451 24.24 7.97 -15.68
N GLY A 452 22.99 7.63 -15.34
CA GLY A 452 22.14 6.77 -16.15
C GLY A 452 21.49 7.52 -17.31
N TYR A 453 20.15 7.55 -17.33
CA TYR A 453 19.43 8.33 -18.34
C TYR A 453 19.33 9.81 -17.92
N SER A 454 19.53 10.74 -18.85
CA SER A 454 19.21 12.15 -18.60
C SER A 454 18.68 12.85 -19.83
N ARG A 455 17.71 13.76 -19.63
CA ARG A 455 17.13 14.59 -20.70
C ARG A 455 16.46 15.84 -20.14
N SER A 456 16.45 16.91 -20.95
CA SER A 456 15.67 18.12 -20.69
C SER A 456 14.25 18.01 -21.25
N PHE A 457 13.26 18.39 -20.46
CA PHE A 457 11.85 18.42 -20.83
C PHE A 457 11.22 19.79 -20.59
N THR A 458 10.40 20.25 -21.53
CA THR A 458 9.63 21.49 -21.41
C THR A 458 8.53 21.41 -20.35
N VAL A 459 8.19 20.19 -19.92
CA VAL A 459 7.14 19.88 -18.94
C VAL A 459 7.65 19.05 -17.74
N ASN A 460 8.92 19.21 -17.35
CA ASN A 460 9.53 18.44 -16.27
C ASN A 460 8.90 18.73 -14.90
N THR A 461 8.65 17.69 -14.11
CA THR A 461 8.29 17.74 -12.68
C THR A 461 8.98 16.59 -11.94
N PRO A 462 9.12 16.61 -10.61
CA PRO A 462 9.67 15.48 -9.87
C PRO A 462 8.89 14.20 -10.11
N GLU A 463 7.56 14.27 -10.14
CA GLU A 463 6.70 13.12 -10.43
C GLU A 463 6.92 12.61 -11.86
N PHE A 464 6.96 13.50 -12.85
CA PHE A 464 7.25 13.14 -14.24
C PHE A 464 8.60 12.44 -14.37
N CYS A 465 9.64 13.00 -13.74
CA CYS A 465 10.99 12.45 -13.79
C CYS A 465 11.08 11.09 -13.07
N SER A 466 10.50 10.96 -11.88
CA SER A 466 10.41 9.70 -11.14
C SER A 466 9.67 8.62 -11.94
N ASN A 467 8.57 8.97 -12.60
CA ASN A 467 7.81 8.05 -13.46
C ASN A 467 8.62 7.59 -14.66
N LEU A 468 9.36 8.50 -15.29
CA LEU A 468 10.24 8.19 -16.40
C LEU A 468 11.37 7.24 -15.97
N CYS A 469 12.05 7.56 -14.86
CA CYS A 469 13.15 6.77 -14.33
C CYS A 469 12.69 5.37 -13.88
N TYR A 470 11.51 5.27 -13.24
CA TYR A 470 10.86 4.00 -12.94
C TYR A 470 10.66 3.16 -14.20
N LYS A 471 10.12 3.76 -15.27
CA LYS A 471 9.90 3.02 -16.53
C LYS A 471 11.18 2.56 -17.19
N PHE A 472 12.28 3.27 -16.99
CA PHE A 472 13.60 2.88 -17.48
C PHE A 472 14.37 1.98 -16.50
N GLY A 473 13.71 1.49 -15.44
CA GLY A 473 14.26 0.55 -14.49
C GLY A 473 15.30 1.15 -13.55
N TYR A 474 15.22 2.45 -13.26
CA TYR A 474 16.10 3.13 -12.30
C TYR A 474 15.43 3.30 -10.95
N THR A 475 16.16 3.02 -9.88
CA THR A 475 15.69 3.10 -8.48
C THR A 475 15.63 4.54 -7.94
N TYR A 476 16.33 5.47 -8.59
CA TYR A 476 16.36 6.88 -8.23
C TYR A 476 16.14 7.79 -9.46
N SER A 477 15.57 8.96 -9.18
CA SER A 477 15.40 10.07 -10.11
C SER A 477 15.95 11.35 -9.48
N GLY A 478 16.36 12.27 -10.34
CA GLY A 478 16.96 13.54 -9.96
C GLY A 478 16.45 14.64 -10.89
N VAL A 479 16.02 15.76 -10.32
CA VAL A 479 15.61 16.94 -11.08
C VAL A 479 16.55 18.10 -10.81
N THR A 480 16.97 18.78 -11.87
CA THR A 480 17.84 19.95 -11.79
C THR A 480 17.49 20.98 -12.87
N TYR A 481 17.91 22.22 -12.62
CA TYR A 481 17.80 23.36 -13.53
C TYR A 481 16.46 23.48 -14.28
N LYS A 482 15.31 23.44 -13.57
CA LYS A 482 13.94 23.63 -14.10
C LYS A 482 13.44 22.49 -15.00
N SER A 483 14.19 22.11 -16.03
CA SER A 483 13.77 21.19 -17.10
C SER A 483 14.49 19.85 -17.12
N GLU A 484 15.59 19.68 -16.39
CA GLU A 484 16.43 18.50 -16.53
C GLU A 484 15.99 17.37 -15.59
N CYS A 485 15.92 16.17 -16.15
CA CYS A 485 15.63 14.93 -15.43
C CYS A 485 16.81 13.97 -15.60
N PHE A 486 17.21 13.34 -14.50
CA PHE A 486 18.30 12.39 -14.39
C PHE A 486 17.79 11.13 -13.70
N CYS A 487 18.27 9.96 -14.13
CA CYS A 487 17.91 8.66 -13.57
C CYS A 487 19.17 7.91 -13.16
N GLY A 488 19.12 7.22 -12.02
CA GLY A 488 20.25 6.46 -11.51
C GLY A 488 19.81 5.26 -10.69
N SER A 489 20.69 4.26 -10.60
CA SER A 489 20.46 3.07 -9.75
C SER A 489 21.26 3.10 -8.45
N GLN A 490 22.24 4.01 -8.34
CA GLN A 490 23.10 4.14 -7.17
C GLN A 490 22.47 5.05 -6.12
N SER A 491 22.47 4.62 -4.85
CA SER A 491 22.02 5.45 -3.73
C SER A 491 22.86 6.72 -3.60
N PRO A 492 22.23 7.89 -3.35
CA PRO A 492 22.94 9.12 -3.00
C PRO A 492 23.46 9.12 -1.55
N SER A 493 22.99 8.18 -0.72
CA SER A 493 23.26 8.06 0.72
C SER A 493 24.35 7.03 1.02
N GLU A 494 25.56 7.55 1.23
CA GLU A 494 26.88 7.00 1.66
C GLU A 494 27.90 8.09 1.22
N PRO A 495 29.09 8.29 1.82
CA PRO A 495 29.79 9.60 1.96
C PRO A 495 30.27 10.34 0.67
N LYS A 496 29.79 9.97 -0.51
CA LYS A 496 30.23 10.39 -1.84
C LYS A 496 29.63 11.73 -2.32
N PHE A 497 28.45 12.14 -1.84
CA PHE A 497 27.79 13.40 -2.24
C PHE A 497 27.24 14.18 -1.04
N PRO A 498 27.61 15.46 -0.83
CA PRO A 498 27.09 16.26 0.27
C PRO A 498 25.59 16.54 0.15
N ARG A 499 24.84 16.18 1.18
CA ARG A 499 23.46 16.66 1.36
C ARG A 499 23.49 18.09 1.89
N VAL A 500 22.75 18.99 1.24
CA VAL A 500 22.65 20.40 1.62
C VAL A 500 21.24 20.74 2.12
N GLU A 501 21.06 21.98 2.60
CA GLU A 501 19.72 22.46 2.95
C GLU A 501 18.78 22.47 1.75
N ASP A 502 17.58 21.92 1.92
CA ASP A 502 16.57 21.79 0.85
C ASP A 502 16.18 23.12 0.19
N LYS A 503 16.33 24.25 0.90
CA LYS A 503 16.12 25.61 0.37
C LYS A 503 17.02 25.97 -0.81
N GLN A 504 18.10 25.23 -1.02
CA GLN A 504 19.02 25.42 -2.14
C GLN A 504 18.50 24.77 -3.43
N CYS A 505 17.57 23.81 -3.33
CA CYS A 505 16.82 23.27 -4.45
C CYS A 505 15.57 24.14 -4.71
N ASN A 506 15.76 25.39 -5.15
CA ASN A 506 14.74 26.42 -5.24
C ASN A 506 14.33 26.83 -6.68
N THR A 507 14.85 26.16 -7.70
CA THR A 507 14.49 26.44 -9.09
C THR A 507 13.11 25.88 -9.42
N LYS A 508 12.19 26.72 -9.90
CA LYS A 508 10.84 26.29 -10.30
C LYS A 508 10.90 25.33 -11.49
N CYS A 509 10.08 24.28 -11.48
CA CYS A 509 10.03 23.29 -12.55
C CYS A 509 9.45 23.86 -13.87
N SER A 510 9.85 23.29 -15.01
CA SER A 510 9.30 23.67 -16.34
C SER A 510 7.88 23.16 -16.53
N GLY A 511 7.57 22.00 -15.97
CA GLY A 511 6.27 21.37 -16.00
C GLY A 511 5.31 21.85 -14.94
N ASP A 512 5.77 22.37 -13.81
CA ASP A 512 4.92 22.91 -12.75
C ASP A 512 5.63 24.05 -11.99
N ALA A 513 5.19 25.29 -12.21
CA ALA A 513 5.79 26.45 -11.57
C ALA A 513 5.54 26.53 -10.04
N ASN A 514 4.70 25.64 -9.48
CA ASN A 514 4.47 25.49 -8.05
C ASN A 514 5.40 24.45 -7.40
N GLN A 515 6.22 23.74 -8.18
CA GLN A 515 7.18 22.74 -7.70
C GLN A 515 8.61 23.18 -7.94
N PHE A 516 9.55 22.53 -7.24
CA PHE A 516 10.98 22.80 -7.35
C PHE A 516 11.72 21.63 -8.02
N CYS A 517 12.55 21.96 -9.00
CA CYS A 517 13.35 21.04 -9.79
C CYS A 517 14.83 21.41 -9.66
N GLY A 518 15.37 21.17 -8.47
CA GLY A 518 16.77 21.41 -8.11
C GLY A 518 17.14 22.89 -7.98
N GLY A 519 18.39 23.21 -8.27
CA GLY A 519 19.02 24.53 -8.13
C GLY A 519 20.33 24.61 -8.92
N GLY A 520 21.06 25.73 -8.85
CA GLY A 520 22.37 25.84 -9.50
C GLY A 520 23.35 24.82 -8.91
N TRP A 521 23.66 23.76 -9.66
CA TRP A 521 24.44 22.60 -9.19
C TRP A 521 23.84 21.91 -7.95
N ARG A 522 22.51 21.91 -7.86
CA ARG A 522 21.75 21.24 -6.81
C ARG A 522 20.74 20.31 -7.44
N MET A 523 20.84 19.03 -7.10
CA MET A 523 19.89 18.02 -7.57
C MET A 523 18.88 17.72 -6.47
N GLY A 524 17.61 17.86 -6.79
CA GLY A 524 16.55 17.30 -5.96
C GLY A 524 16.42 15.82 -6.27
N VAL A 525 16.73 14.96 -5.30
CA VAL A 525 16.79 13.50 -5.50
C VAL A 525 15.56 12.83 -4.92
N PHE A 526 15.00 11.87 -5.66
CA PHE A 526 13.80 11.12 -5.30
C PHE A 526 14.06 9.62 -5.50
N SER A 527 13.49 8.78 -4.63
CA SER A 527 13.38 7.34 -4.90
C SER A 527 12.18 7.10 -5.81
N THR A 528 12.37 6.30 -6.87
CA THR A 528 11.32 5.92 -7.82
C THR A 528 10.38 4.83 -7.28
N GLY A 529 10.68 4.26 -6.10
CA GLY A 529 9.95 3.12 -5.55
C GLY A 529 10.24 1.78 -6.21
N LEU A 530 11.13 1.71 -7.20
CA LEU A 530 11.71 0.43 -7.64
C LEU A 530 12.71 -0.05 -6.59
N ASN A 531 12.49 -1.27 -6.10
CA ASN A 531 13.52 -2.00 -5.37
C ASN A 531 14.43 -2.72 -6.38
N ASP A 532 15.74 -2.61 -6.18
CA ASP A 532 16.73 -3.29 -7.01
C ASP A 532 16.59 -4.81 -6.84
N PHE A 533 16.69 -5.56 -7.94
CA PHE A 533 16.41 -6.99 -7.97
C PHE A 533 17.55 -7.76 -8.63
N GLN A 534 18.20 -8.63 -7.86
CA GLN A 534 19.33 -9.43 -8.30
C GLN A 534 18.87 -10.65 -9.11
N VAL A 535 19.42 -10.83 -10.31
CA VAL A 535 18.96 -11.82 -11.31
C VAL A 535 19.94 -12.99 -11.52
N GLU A 536 21.13 -12.90 -10.94
CA GLU A 536 22.23 -13.84 -11.18
C GLU A 536 21.96 -15.24 -10.63
N GLY A 537 21.52 -16.18 -11.48
CA GLY A 537 21.16 -17.57 -11.12
C GLY A 537 19.65 -17.88 -11.17
N ARG A 538 18.83 -16.86 -11.48
CA ARG A 538 17.37 -16.98 -11.70
C ARG A 538 17.00 -17.34 -13.13
N LEU A 539 17.99 -17.44 -14.02
CA LEU A 539 17.77 -17.85 -15.41
C LEU A 539 17.18 -19.26 -15.46
N LEU A 540 15.96 -19.40 -16.00
CA LEU A 540 15.35 -20.69 -16.28
C LEU A 540 15.87 -21.29 -17.58
N GLY A 541 16.16 -20.44 -18.57
CA GLY A 541 16.68 -20.87 -19.85
C GLY A 541 16.35 -19.91 -21.00
N CYS A 542 16.70 -20.36 -22.20
CA CYS A 542 16.33 -19.76 -23.47
C CYS A 542 15.15 -20.54 -24.06
N PHE A 543 14.15 -19.85 -24.60
CA PHE A 543 12.90 -20.46 -25.09
C PHE A 543 12.53 -19.90 -26.46
N VAL A 544 11.85 -20.69 -27.29
CA VAL A 544 11.27 -20.19 -28.55
C VAL A 544 10.15 -19.18 -28.24
N MET A 545 10.19 -18.03 -28.89
CA MET A 545 9.15 -17.02 -28.75
C MET A 545 7.90 -17.43 -29.56
N GLN A 546 6.73 -17.45 -28.91
CA GLN A 546 5.42 -17.71 -29.52
C GLN A 546 4.43 -16.59 -29.12
N GLU A 547 3.25 -16.51 -29.75
CA GLU A 547 2.26 -15.43 -29.55
C GLU A 547 1.74 -15.27 -28.11
N ASN A 548 2.09 -16.18 -27.18
CA ASN A 548 1.60 -16.21 -25.80
C ASN A 548 2.70 -16.51 -24.75
N THR A 549 3.97 -16.35 -25.12
CA THR A 549 5.09 -16.57 -24.19
C THR A 549 5.10 -15.43 -23.15
N LEU A 550 4.69 -15.74 -21.90
CA LEU A 550 4.40 -14.82 -20.78
C LEU A 550 3.19 -13.87 -21.05
N ASN A 551 1.97 -14.39 -20.89
CA ASN A 551 0.67 -13.77 -21.24
C ASN A 551 0.21 -12.49 -20.51
N ASN A 552 1.04 -11.83 -19.69
CA ASN A 552 0.53 -10.78 -18.80
C ASN A 552 0.88 -9.35 -19.25
N ILE A 553 2.17 -9.00 -19.34
CA ILE A 553 2.61 -7.63 -19.65
C ILE A 553 3.84 -7.68 -20.54
N LYS A 554 3.90 -6.82 -21.56
CA LYS A 554 5.09 -6.55 -22.38
C LYS A 554 5.38 -5.05 -22.36
N PHE A 555 6.62 -4.60 -22.25
CA PHE A 555 6.97 -3.18 -22.48
C PHE A 555 8.39 -3.05 -23.00
N GLU A 556 8.70 -1.90 -23.60
CA GLU A 556 10.01 -1.63 -24.23
C GLU A 556 10.90 -0.79 -23.31
N LEU A 557 12.10 -1.32 -23.03
CA LEU A 557 13.17 -0.64 -22.31
C LEU A 557 14.21 -0.12 -23.32
N ILE A 558 13.86 0.98 -23.99
CA ILE A 558 14.69 1.59 -25.04
C ILE A 558 16.07 1.96 -24.45
N ASN A 559 17.14 1.43 -25.05
CA ASN A 559 18.55 1.65 -24.68
C ASN A 559 18.95 1.23 -23.26
N THR A 560 18.06 0.59 -22.50
CA THR A 560 18.29 0.28 -21.07
C THR A 560 17.92 -1.14 -20.71
N ASN A 561 17.33 -1.92 -21.65
CA ASN A 561 16.93 -3.30 -21.37
C ASN A 561 18.12 -4.14 -20.93
N MET A 562 17.97 -4.79 -19.78
CA MET A 562 18.85 -5.84 -19.28
C MET A 562 18.06 -6.72 -18.29
N PRO A 563 18.48 -7.97 -18.04
CA PRO A 563 17.73 -8.91 -17.20
C PRO A 563 17.34 -8.37 -15.83
N SER A 564 18.26 -7.68 -15.13
CA SER A 564 18.04 -7.09 -13.80
C SER A 564 16.95 -6.02 -13.80
N LYS A 565 16.95 -5.10 -14.76
CA LYS A 565 15.92 -4.05 -14.85
C LYS A 565 14.55 -4.61 -15.20
N CYS A 566 14.50 -5.54 -16.17
CA CYS A 566 13.25 -6.19 -16.54
C CYS A 566 12.67 -6.99 -15.36
N SER A 567 13.53 -7.77 -14.69
CA SER A 567 13.15 -8.55 -13.50
C SER A 567 12.71 -7.68 -12.34
N ALA A 568 13.38 -6.54 -12.08
CA ALA A 568 12.98 -5.60 -11.03
C ALA A 568 11.60 -5.03 -11.30
N ILE A 569 11.31 -4.61 -12.53
CA ILE A 569 9.98 -4.07 -12.89
C ILE A 569 8.91 -5.17 -12.76
N CYS A 570 9.17 -6.38 -13.27
CA CYS A 570 8.22 -7.49 -13.17
C CYS A 570 7.99 -7.93 -11.71
N ASN A 571 9.04 -7.99 -10.89
CA ASN A 571 8.95 -8.35 -9.48
C ASN A 571 8.17 -7.30 -8.67
N ASN A 572 8.47 -6.01 -8.87
CA ASN A 572 7.70 -4.92 -8.25
C ASN A 572 6.25 -4.91 -8.75
N GLY A 573 5.98 -5.37 -9.97
CA GLY A 573 4.63 -5.61 -10.50
C GLY A 573 3.93 -6.87 -9.95
N GLY A 574 4.59 -7.65 -9.09
CA GLY A 574 4.06 -8.86 -8.47
C GLY A 574 4.02 -10.08 -9.39
N TYR A 575 4.82 -10.09 -10.46
CA TYR A 575 4.93 -11.21 -11.38
C TYR A 575 5.99 -12.22 -10.93
N GLN A 576 5.73 -13.50 -11.20
CA GLN A 576 6.64 -14.59 -10.81
C GLN A 576 7.77 -14.82 -11.81
N PHE A 577 7.60 -14.39 -13.06
CA PHE A 577 8.58 -14.57 -14.12
C PHE A 577 8.78 -13.28 -14.91
N SER A 578 10.01 -13.08 -15.40
CA SER A 578 10.32 -12.06 -16.40
C SER A 578 11.01 -12.66 -17.61
N GLY A 579 10.83 -12.07 -18.78
CA GLY A 579 11.47 -12.46 -20.03
C GLY A 579 12.08 -11.26 -20.75
N VAL A 580 13.25 -11.44 -21.36
CA VAL A 580 13.94 -10.39 -22.15
C VAL A 580 14.17 -10.85 -23.59
N LEU A 581 13.87 -9.96 -24.54
CA LEU A 581 14.06 -10.14 -25.99
C LEU A 581 14.38 -8.79 -26.66
N GLY A 582 15.63 -8.56 -27.03
CA GLY A 582 16.11 -7.30 -27.60
C GLY A 582 15.89 -6.12 -26.64
N ILE A 583 15.04 -5.16 -27.02
CA ILE A 583 14.60 -4.05 -26.15
C ILE A 583 13.32 -4.36 -25.35
N ASN A 584 12.70 -5.52 -25.58
CA ASN A 584 11.43 -5.87 -24.96
C ASN A 584 11.66 -6.60 -23.63
N CYS A 585 10.84 -6.22 -22.66
CA CYS A 585 10.68 -6.90 -21.37
C CYS A 585 9.26 -7.48 -21.27
N TYR A 586 9.15 -8.71 -20.78
CA TYR A 586 7.91 -9.46 -20.63
C TYR A 586 7.77 -9.87 -19.16
N CYS A 587 6.56 -9.79 -18.61
CA CYS A 587 6.26 -10.26 -17.26
C CYS A 587 5.13 -11.30 -17.33
N GLY A 588 5.20 -12.33 -16.48
CA GLY A 588 4.18 -13.38 -16.43
C GLY A 588 4.13 -14.10 -15.08
N ASN A 589 3.03 -14.81 -14.84
CA ASN A 589 2.83 -15.63 -13.64
C ASN A 589 3.01 -17.14 -13.91
N ARG A 590 3.37 -17.51 -15.13
CA ARG A 590 3.62 -18.89 -15.53
C ARG A 590 4.82 -18.92 -16.46
N ALA A 591 5.76 -19.83 -16.21
CA ALA A 591 6.85 -20.07 -17.13
C ALA A 591 6.35 -20.74 -18.42
N PRO A 592 7.05 -20.57 -19.56
CA PRO A 592 6.81 -21.34 -20.77
C PRO A 592 6.99 -22.86 -20.54
N GLU A 593 6.37 -23.69 -21.37
CA GLU A 593 6.46 -25.14 -21.25
C GLU A 593 7.89 -25.64 -21.59
N ASN A 594 8.29 -26.77 -21.01
CA ASN A 594 9.66 -27.28 -21.15
C ASN A 594 10.02 -27.72 -22.58
N ASP A 595 9.03 -28.08 -23.40
CA ASP A 595 9.18 -28.43 -24.81
C ASP A 595 9.57 -27.22 -25.69
N GLN A 596 9.34 -26.00 -25.22
CA GLN A 596 9.74 -24.75 -25.88
C GLN A 596 11.18 -24.33 -25.55
N LYS A 597 11.86 -25.03 -24.65
CA LYS A 597 13.22 -24.70 -24.18
C LYS A 597 14.26 -25.09 -25.23
N VAL A 598 15.16 -24.16 -25.55
CA VAL A 598 16.26 -24.35 -26.51
C VAL A 598 17.63 -24.21 -25.84
N LEU A 599 18.70 -24.35 -26.62
CA LEU A 599 20.06 -24.19 -26.11
C LEU A 599 20.28 -22.75 -25.63
N LYS A 600 21.01 -22.60 -24.53
CA LYS A 600 21.34 -21.29 -23.96
C LYS A 600 22.10 -20.39 -24.94
N SER A 601 22.88 -21.00 -25.85
CA SER A 601 23.61 -20.32 -26.94
C SER A 601 22.70 -19.60 -27.91
N ASP A 602 21.42 -19.99 -28.02
CA ASP A 602 20.50 -19.39 -28.99
C ASP A 602 19.93 -18.05 -28.48
N CYS A 603 20.19 -17.69 -27.22
CA CYS A 603 19.92 -16.38 -26.64
C CYS A 603 21.22 -15.57 -26.54
N ASP A 604 21.79 -15.20 -27.69
CA ASP A 604 23.09 -14.54 -27.87
C ASP A 604 23.02 -13.02 -28.13
N THR A 605 21.82 -12.46 -28.31
CA THR A 605 21.65 -11.03 -28.62
C THR A 605 22.12 -10.17 -27.44
N PRO A 606 23.12 -9.29 -27.61
CA PRO A 606 23.58 -8.40 -26.56
C PRO A 606 22.48 -7.46 -26.07
N CYS A 607 22.42 -7.22 -24.76
CA CYS A 607 21.48 -6.27 -24.17
C CYS A 607 21.85 -4.82 -24.51
N ALA A 608 20.84 -4.00 -24.82
CA ALA A 608 21.05 -2.57 -25.07
C ALA A 608 21.52 -1.79 -23.82
N GLY A 609 21.10 -2.22 -22.63
CA GLY A 609 21.48 -1.58 -21.37
C GLY A 609 22.83 -2.02 -20.80
N ASP A 610 23.35 -3.17 -21.23
CA ASP A 610 24.66 -3.72 -20.84
C ASP A 610 25.09 -4.79 -21.85
N SER A 611 26.02 -4.46 -22.75
CA SER A 611 26.46 -5.38 -23.81
C SER A 611 27.20 -6.62 -23.29
N SER A 612 27.53 -6.69 -22.00
CA SER A 612 28.11 -7.89 -21.36
C SER A 612 27.07 -8.97 -21.02
N LYS A 613 25.78 -8.63 -21.07
CA LYS A 613 24.66 -9.54 -20.82
C LYS A 613 23.92 -9.83 -22.13
N THR A 614 23.19 -10.95 -22.18
CA THR A 614 22.32 -11.29 -23.32
C THR A 614 20.85 -11.04 -23.00
N CYS A 615 20.09 -10.64 -24.02
CA CYS A 615 18.69 -10.27 -23.95
C CYS A 615 17.91 -11.05 -25.03
N GLY A 616 17.94 -12.38 -24.95
CA GLY A 616 17.29 -13.24 -25.94
C GLY A 616 18.14 -13.46 -27.21
N GLY A 617 17.48 -13.83 -28.30
CA GLY A 617 18.06 -14.16 -29.61
C GLY A 617 17.03 -13.99 -30.73
N GLU A 618 17.35 -14.36 -31.96
CA GLU A 618 16.41 -14.33 -33.10
C GLU A 618 15.22 -15.27 -32.82
N ASP A 619 14.04 -14.70 -32.55
CA ASP A 619 12.84 -15.40 -32.06
C ASP A 619 13.08 -16.26 -30.81
N ARG A 620 14.01 -15.86 -29.94
CA ARG A 620 14.33 -16.54 -28.69
C ARG A 620 14.24 -15.61 -27.49
N ILE A 621 13.44 -15.98 -26.50
CA ILE A 621 13.28 -15.20 -25.26
C ILE A 621 14.03 -15.86 -24.11
N GLN A 622 14.71 -15.04 -23.32
CA GLN A 622 15.42 -15.50 -22.13
C GLN A 622 14.54 -15.27 -20.89
N ILE A 623 14.22 -16.33 -20.14
CA ILE A 623 13.22 -16.30 -19.05
C ILE A 623 13.90 -16.47 -17.69
N TYR A 624 13.48 -15.66 -16.73
CA TYR A 624 13.95 -15.64 -15.35
C TYR A 624 12.81 -15.90 -14.37
N ASP A 625 13.09 -16.70 -13.36
CA ASP A 625 12.19 -16.99 -12.25
C ASP A 625 12.45 -16.01 -11.10
N LEU A 626 11.50 -15.11 -10.87
CA LEU A 626 11.59 -14.08 -9.85
C LEU A 626 11.27 -14.61 -8.44
N MET A 627 10.74 -15.83 -8.35
CA MET A 627 10.48 -16.53 -7.10
C MET A 627 11.59 -17.53 -6.74
N LYS A 628 12.46 -17.89 -7.69
CA LYS A 628 13.59 -18.80 -7.48
C LYS A 628 14.64 -18.18 -6.54
N VAL A 629 14.74 -18.73 -5.33
CA VAL A 629 15.80 -18.38 -4.39
C VAL A 629 17.13 -18.91 -4.93
N ILE A 630 18.12 -18.03 -5.08
CA ILE A 630 19.48 -18.38 -5.50
C ILE A 630 20.39 -18.26 -4.30
N SER A 631 21.03 -19.36 -3.92
CA SER A 631 22.19 -19.36 -3.02
C SER A 631 23.42 -18.85 -3.80
N ILE A 632 23.99 -17.73 -3.38
CA ILE A 632 25.22 -17.18 -4.00
C ILE A 632 26.43 -17.92 -3.43
N ASN A 633 27.06 -18.76 -4.24
CA ASN A 633 28.39 -19.32 -3.98
C ASN A 633 29.47 -18.34 -4.45
N ILE A 634 30.40 -17.96 -3.56
CA ILE A 634 31.74 -17.46 -3.92
C ILE A 634 32.76 -18.56 -3.55
N PRO A 635 33.95 -18.57 -4.16
CA PRO A 635 34.48 -19.63 -5.00
C PRO A 635 34.78 -20.95 -4.25
N ASN A 636 34.55 -22.07 -4.94
CA ASN A 636 34.90 -23.43 -4.53
C ASN A 636 36.40 -23.55 -4.15
N THR A 637 36.64 -23.85 -2.89
CA THR A 637 37.60 -24.90 -2.51
C THR A 637 36.79 -26.14 -2.09
N ASN A 638 37.31 -27.32 -2.42
CA ASN A 638 36.62 -28.60 -2.53
C ASN A 638 35.82 -29.10 -1.30
N SER A 639 34.72 -29.79 -1.64
CA SER A 639 34.08 -30.96 -1.00
C SER A 639 33.49 -30.86 0.42
N SER A 640 32.16 -30.76 0.51
CA SER A 640 31.24 -31.77 1.08
C SER A 640 29.84 -31.15 1.28
N ASN A 641 28.77 -31.80 0.83
CA ASN A 641 27.37 -31.44 1.16
C ASN A 641 26.99 -31.74 2.63
N ASP A 642 27.98 -31.88 3.51
CA ASP A 642 27.80 -32.15 4.93
C ASP A 642 27.70 -30.80 5.68
N LEU A 643 26.67 -30.66 6.52
CA LEU A 643 26.55 -29.52 7.43
C LEU A 643 27.28 -29.86 8.72
N VAL A 644 28.22 -29.02 9.14
CA VAL A 644 28.80 -29.08 10.49
C VAL A 644 28.80 -27.67 11.05
N ASP A 645 28.12 -27.48 12.17
CA ASP A 645 28.14 -26.23 12.93
C ASP A 645 28.49 -26.53 14.39
N GLU A 646 29.66 -26.06 14.81
CA GLU A 646 30.15 -26.12 16.20
C GLU A 646 29.86 -24.82 16.98
N PHE A 647 29.05 -23.92 16.40
CA PHE A 647 28.59 -22.67 16.99
C PHE A 647 29.72 -21.75 17.48
N ASP A 648 30.79 -21.63 16.69
CA ASP A 648 31.79 -20.57 16.84
C ASP A 648 31.17 -19.18 16.70
N THR A 649 30.25 -19.06 15.75
CA THR A 649 29.42 -17.87 15.49
C THR A 649 28.03 -18.33 15.07
N LEU A 650 27.00 -17.50 15.29
CA LEU A 650 25.66 -17.80 14.79
C LEU A 650 25.55 -17.40 13.31
N ASN A 651 25.69 -18.36 12.40
CA ASN A 651 25.63 -18.10 10.96
C ASN A 651 24.18 -17.92 10.48
N LEU A 652 23.71 -16.68 10.50
CA LEU A 652 22.37 -16.29 10.02
C LEU A 652 22.28 -16.02 8.52
N GLU A 653 23.43 -15.98 7.83
CA GLU A 653 23.49 -15.67 6.40
C GLU A 653 23.34 -16.93 5.53
N SER A 654 23.81 -18.08 6.01
CA SER A 654 23.86 -19.30 5.18
C SER A 654 23.36 -20.59 5.83
N ILE A 655 23.18 -20.67 7.16
CA ILE A 655 22.72 -21.91 7.84
C ILE A 655 21.40 -21.68 8.56
N TRP A 656 21.36 -20.77 9.52
CA TRP A 656 20.21 -20.59 10.40
C TRP A 656 19.37 -19.38 10.01
N SER A 657 18.07 -19.45 10.29
CA SER A 657 17.12 -18.35 10.27
C SER A 657 16.32 -18.37 11.57
N HIS A 658 15.85 -17.20 12.02
CA HIS A 658 14.91 -17.13 13.15
C HIS A 658 13.48 -17.33 12.64
N ASP A 659 12.71 -18.18 13.31
CA ASP A 659 11.27 -18.26 13.13
C ASP A 659 10.61 -17.22 14.07
N ILE A 660 9.98 -16.18 13.52
CA ILE A 660 9.49 -15.01 14.27
C ILE A 660 7.96 -14.98 14.22
N TYR A 661 7.30 -15.40 15.30
CA TYR A 661 5.84 -15.43 15.39
C TYR A 661 5.32 -15.56 16.83
N ILE A 662 4.04 -15.24 17.01
CA ILE A 662 3.28 -15.48 18.24
C ILE A 662 2.69 -16.88 18.17
N ALA A 663 3.08 -17.76 19.09
CA ALA A 663 2.65 -19.16 19.07
C ALA A 663 1.12 -19.30 19.23
N GLN A 664 0.55 -20.17 18.40
CA GLN A 664 -0.90 -20.39 18.25
C GLN A 664 -1.16 -21.85 17.87
N GLU A 665 -2.33 -22.14 17.31
CA GLU A 665 -2.65 -23.46 16.78
C GLU A 665 -1.55 -23.97 15.82
N PRO A 666 -1.22 -25.27 15.89
CA PRO A 666 -1.84 -26.29 16.75
C PRO A 666 -1.16 -26.47 18.12
N ASP A 667 0.03 -25.90 18.36
CA ASP A 667 0.83 -26.18 19.57
C ASP A 667 0.39 -25.32 20.79
N TYR A 668 -0.23 -24.15 20.56
CA TYR A 668 -0.77 -23.25 21.60
C TYR A 668 0.18 -22.91 22.75
N GLU A 669 1.47 -22.76 22.46
CA GLU A 669 2.52 -22.43 23.44
C GLU A 669 2.37 -20.99 23.97
N PHE A 670 2.79 -20.71 25.20
CA PHE A 670 2.66 -19.38 25.81
C PHE A 670 3.86 -18.46 25.52
N VAL A 671 4.40 -18.55 24.30
CA VAL A 671 5.63 -17.87 23.88
C VAL A 671 5.45 -17.00 22.64
N VAL A 672 6.26 -15.97 22.58
CA VAL A 672 6.57 -15.21 21.37
C VAL A 672 7.96 -15.62 20.90
N TYR A 673 8.07 -16.20 19.72
CA TYR A 673 9.37 -16.45 19.09
C TYR A 673 9.86 -15.18 18.41
N ASN A 674 11.10 -14.78 18.72
CA ASN A 674 11.70 -13.54 18.22
C ASN A 674 13.21 -13.70 18.01
N ASN A 675 13.83 -12.76 17.29
CA ASN A 675 15.26 -12.73 16.98
C ASN A 675 16.09 -11.88 17.97
N SER A 676 15.62 -11.75 19.21
CA SER A 676 16.28 -10.96 20.24
C SER A 676 17.58 -11.62 20.71
N GLU A 677 18.67 -10.85 20.78
CA GLU A 677 19.97 -11.29 21.32
C GLU A 677 19.91 -11.70 22.80
N LYS A 678 18.83 -11.36 23.52
CA LYS A 678 18.60 -11.85 24.90
C LYS A 678 18.13 -13.30 24.94
N ASN A 679 17.61 -13.80 23.82
CA ASN A 679 16.94 -15.08 23.70
C ASN A 679 17.73 -16.09 22.86
N THR A 680 18.54 -15.61 21.91
CA THR A 680 19.45 -16.43 21.09
C THR A 680 20.80 -15.76 21.01
N PHE A 681 21.85 -16.45 21.43
CA PHE A 681 23.21 -15.93 21.30
C PHE A 681 24.22 -17.07 21.41
N ILE A 682 25.44 -16.81 20.96
CA ILE A 682 26.57 -17.73 21.18
C ILE A 682 27.27 -17.35 22.48
N LYS A 683 27.52 -18.33 23.34
CA LYS A 683 28.34 -18.17 24.55
C LYS A 683 29.20 -19.41 24.74
N ASN A 684 30.51 -19.23 24.90
CA ASN A 684 31.47 -20.32 25.09
C ASN A 684 31.49 -21.37 23.95
N ARG A 685 31.34 -20.94 22.68
CA ARG A 685 31.24 -21.82 21.49
C ARG A 685 30.03 -22.77 21.57
N GLU A 686 28.92 -22.26 22.10
CA GLU A 686 27.66 -22.98 22.21
C GLU A 686 26.53 -22.04 21.80
N LEU A 687 25.56 -22.55 21.04
CA LEU A 687 24.29 -21.87 20.84
C LEU A 687 23.47 -21.94 22.13
N VAL A 688 23.07 -20.78 22.64
CA VAL A 688 22.22 -20.66 23.82
C VAL A 688 20.85 -20.11 23.41
N ILE A 689 19.80 -20.89 23.67
CA ILE A 689 18.41 -20.45 23.55
C ILE A 689 17.79 -20.33 24.93
N LYS A 690 17.38 -19.11 25.30
CA LYS A 690 16.90 -18.77 26.64
C LYS A 690 15.53 -18.07 26.58
N PRO A 691 14.50 -18.58 27.28
CA PRO A 691 13.26 -17.86 27.46
C PRO A 691 13.43 -16.69 28.43
N THR A 692 12.77 -15.57 28.16
CA THR A 692 12.76 -14.37 29.01
C THR A 692 11.34 -13.92 29.28
N ILE A 693 11.13 -13.27 30.41
CA ILE A 693 9.80 -12.86 30.89
C ILE A 693 9.53 -11.40 30.53
N LEU A 694 8.38 -11.11 29.93
CA LEU A 694 7.92 -9.75 29.63
C LEU A 694 7.41 -9.02 30.87
N SER A 695 7.46 -7.69 30.82
CA SER A 695 6.96 -6.86 31.93
C SER A 695 5.44 -6.97 32.12
N ASP A 696 5.01 -6.94 33.38
CA ASP A 696 3.60 -7.02 33.80
C ASP A 696 2.65 -6.09 33.04
N ASN A 697 3.06 -4.82 32.83
CA ASN A 697 2.23 -3.84 32.15
C ASN A 697 2.07 -4.16 30.66
N TYR A 698 3.16 -4.57 30.00
CA TYR A 698 3.14 -4.91 28.58
C TYR A 698 2.33 -6.19 28.31
N VAL A 699 2.41 -7.19 29.19
CA VAL A 699 1.62 -8.41 29.10
C VAL A 699 0.12 -8.13 29.17
N LYS A 700 -0.32 -7.24 30.08
CA LYS A 700 -1.74 -6.97 30.34
C LYS A 700 -2.37 -5.91 29.43
N ASN A 701 -1.59 -4.93 28.98
CA ASN A 701 -2.11 -3.74 28.29
C ASN A 701 -1.39 -3.43 26.97
N GLY A 702 -0.40 -4.24 26.58
CA GLY A 702 0.44 -4.00 25.41
C GLY A 702 -0.21 -4.36 24.07
N CYS A 703 0.36 -3.80 23.02
CA CYS A 703 0.14 -4.18 21.63
C CYS A 703 1.48 -4.70 21.08
N LEU A 704 1.52 -5.98 20.71
CA LEU A 704 2.68 -6.63 20.15
C LEU A 704 2.53 -6.71 18.63
N VAL A 705 3.50 -6.19 17.89
CA VAL A 705 3.64 -6.37 16.44
C VAL A 705 5.07 -6.82 16.15
N LEU A 706 5.23 -8.00 15.55
CA LEU A 706 6.53 -8.60 15.28
C LEU A 706 7.11 -8.06 13.96
N LYS A 707 8.34 -7.53 14.02
CA LYS A 707 9.11 -7.14 12.84
C LYS A 707 9.74 -8.39 12.22
N GLY A 708 9.61 -8.55 10.90
CA GLY A 708 10.14 -9.74 10.21
C GLY A 708 9.37 -11.02 10.52
N CYS A 709 8.06 -10.91 10.83
CA CYS A 709 7.22 -12.07 11.12
C CYS A 709 7.30 -13.10 9.99
N THR A 710 7.49 -14.37 10.35
CA THR A 710 7.65 -15.48 9.40
C THR A 710 6.32 -16.17 9.05
N LYS A 711 5.21 -15.73 9.64
CA LYS A 711 3.84 -16.15 9.28
C LYS A 711 3.19 -15.14 8.33
N TYR A 712 2.12 -15.56 7.64
CA TYR A 712 1.39 -14.72 6.68
C TYR A 712 0.94 -13.37 7.30
N GLU A 713 1.13 -12.29 6.55
CA GLU A 713 0.85 -10.92 6.98
C GLU A 713 -0.66 -10.70 7.16
N GLY A 714 -1.09 -10.39 8.39
CA GLY A 714 -2.51 -10.29 8.77
C GLY A 714 -3.05 -11.49 9.58
N SER A 715 -2.25 -12.55 9.75
CA SER A 715 -2.56 -13.59 10.74
C SER A 715 -2.39 -13.05 12.17
N THR A 716 -3.12 -13.62 13.12
CA THR A 716 -2.93 -13.41 14.56
C THR A 716 -1.52 -13.76 15.04
N GLY A 717 -0.72 -14.46 14.21
CA GLY A 717 0.65 -14.90 14.51
C GLY A 717 1.70 -13.80 14.40
N CYS A 718 1.35 -12.64 13.85
CA CYS A 718 2.30 -11.52 13.66
C CYS A 718 1.97 -10.29 14.50
N SER A 719 0.75 -10.22 15.03
CA SER A 719 0.33 -9.14 15.91
C SER A 719 -0.76 -9.58 16.88
N MET A 720 -0.68 -9.10 18.12
CA MET A 720 -1.67 -9.36 19.15
C MET A 720 -1.82 -8.13 20.05
N ASN A 721 -3.05 -7.86 20.48
CA ASN A 721 -3.34 -6.82 21.47
C ASN A 721 -3.87 -7.47 22.74
N ALA A 722 -3.35 -7.06 23.89
CA ALA A 722 -3.92 -7.49 25.15
C ALA A 722 -5.31 -6.88 25.35
N SER A 723 -6.26 -7.70 25.79
CA SER A 723 -7.62 -7.28 26.11
C SER A 723 -8.24 -8.20 27.16
N SER A 724 -8.53 -7.66 28.34
CA SER A 724 -9.16 -8.39 29.45
C SER A 724 -8.36 -9.66 29.85
N TYR A 725 -8.87 -10.86 29.59
CA TYR A 725 -8.18 -12.12 29.87
C TYR A 725 -7.27 -12.62 28.73
N ASN A 726 -7.38 -12.03 27.54
CA ASN A 726 -6.49 -12.30 26.41
C ASN A 726 -5.24 -11.42 26.57
N ILE A 727 -4.24 -11.90 27.30
CA ILE A 727 -2.96 -11.21 27.50
C ILE A 727 -2.00 -11.45 26.33
N ILE A 728 -0.96 -10.64 26.18
CA ILE A 728 0.18 -11.00 25.30
C ILE A 728 0.89 -12.21 25.92
N PRO A 729 1.39 -13.19 25.12
CA PRO A 729 2.13 -14.30 25.69
C PRO A 729 3.30 -13.78 26.53
N PRO A 730 3.38 -14.17 27.81
CA PRO A 730 4.25 -13.49 28.77
C PRO A 730 5.72 -13.82 28.56
N ILE A 731 6.05 -14.80 27.74
CA ILE A 731 7.40 -15.29 27.52
C ILE A 731 7.86 -14.93 26.11
N VAL A 732 9.06 -14.38 25.97
CA VAL A 732 9.77 -14.30 24.69
C VAL A 732 10.82 -15.39 24.67
N SER A 733 10.89 -16.15 23.59
CA SER A 733 11.91 -17.18 23.36
C SER A 733 12.38 -17.12 21.91
N SER A 734 13.15 -18.11 21.49
CA SER A 734 13.63 -18.23 20.11
C SER A 734 13.52 -19.66 19.59
N ARG A 735 13.41 -19.74 18.25
CA ARG A 735 13.43 -20.95 17.46
C ARG A 735 14.27 -20.67 16.22
N LEU A 736 15.36 -21.42 16.07
CA LEU A 736 16.20 -21.40 14.88
C LEU A 736 15.78 -22.51 13.93
N THR A 737 15.81 -22.20 12.64
CA THR A 737 15.43 -23.12 11.58
C THR A 737 16.38 -23.02 10.40
N THR A 738 16.64 -24.14 9.71
CA THR A 738 17.36 -24.13 8.43
C THR A 738 16.41 -23.97 7.24
N LYS A 739 15.09 -23.86 7.44
CA LYS A 739 14.04 -23.92 6.39
C LYS A 739 14.33 -23.10 5.13
N ASN A 740 14.85 -21.89 5.31
CA ASN A 740 15.10 -20.94 4.22
C ASN A 740 16.47 -21.11 3.54
N ASN A 741 17.35 -21.90 4.15
CA ASN A 741 18.77 -21.98 3.80
C ASN A 741 19.18 -23.40 3.37
N MET A 742 18.78 -24.42 4.12
CA MET A 742 19.14 -25.82 3.91
C MET A 742 17.98 -26.75 4.26
N ALA A 743 17.74 -27.74 3.40
CA ALA A 743 16.85 -28.85 3.67
C ALA A 743 17.47 -30.14 3.14
N PHE A 744 17.01 -31.26 3.69
CA PHE A 744 17.67 -32.55 3.60
C PHE A 744 16.67 -33.62 3.22
N LEU A 745 17.07 -34.48 2.29
CA LEU A 745 16.31 -35.66 1.90
C LEU A 745 17.18 -36.89 2.20
N TYR A 746 16.86 -37.57 3.29
CA TYR A 746 17.61 -38.70 3.86
C TYR A 746 19.01 -38.37 4.36
N GLY A 747 19.43 -39.04 5.41
CA GLY A 747 20.76 -38.85 5.97
C GLY A 747 20.84 -39.16 7.45
N GLN A 748 21.89 -38.63 8.07
CA GLN A 748 22.13 -38.73 9.49
C GLN A 748 22.26 -37.33 10.10
N LEU A 749 21.38 -36.98 11.04
CA LEU A 749 21.47 -35.77 11.84
C LEU A 749 21.96 -36.12 13.25
N GLU A 750 23.10 -35.56 13.64
CA GLU A 750 23.70 -35.63 14.97
C GLU A 750 23.62 -34.24 15.63
N VAL A 751 23.05 -34.18 16.83
CA VAL A 751 23.00 -32.96 17.63
C VAL A 751 23.52 -33.25 19.03
N THR A 752 24.50 -32.48 19.50
CA THR A 752 24.99 -32.56 20.89
C THR A 752 24.47 -31.36 21.67
N ALA A 753 23.60 -31.63 22.65
CA ALA A 753 22.91 -30.58 23.39
C ALA A 753 22.72 -30.92 24.88
N LYS A 754 22.52 -29.89 25.69
CA LYS A 754 22.21 -29.95 27.12
C LYS A 754 20.88 -29.26 27.37
N PHE A 755 19.92 -29.98 27.94
CA PHE A 755 18.54 -29.53 28.02
C PHE A 755 18.32 -28.56 29.21
N PRO A 756 17.40 -27.59 29.09
CA PRO A 756 17.10 -26.62 30.15
C PRO A 756 16.34 -27.22 31.33
N THR A 757 16.57 -26.66 32.52
CA THR A 757 15.77 -26.87 33.74
C THR A 757 14.98 -25.62 34.08
N GLY A 758 13.75 -25.79 34.53
CA GLY A 758 12.84 -24.73 34.96
C GLY A 758 11.41 -25.15 34.71
N ASP A 759 10.52 -24.78 35.64
CA ASP A 759 9.14 -25.19 35.56
C ASP A 759 8.50 -24.68 34.26
N TRP A 760 7.80 -25.59 33.57
CA TRP A 760 7.05 -25.33 32.34
C TRP A 760 7.88 -25.03 31.09
N ILE A 761 9.21 -25.17 31.13
CA ILE A 761 10.08 -25.03 29.94
C ILE A 761 10.07 -26.31 29.11
N VAL A 762 10.01 -26.20 27.78
CA VAL A 762 9.97 -27.33 26.84
C VAL A 762 10.93 -27.10 25.67
N PRO A 763 12.15 -27.68 25.68
CA PRO A 763 13.03 -27.69 24.51
C PRO A 763 12.51 -28.67 23.43
N GLU A 764 12.75 -28.36 22.16
CA GLU A 764 12.52 -29.29 21.05
C GLU A 764 13.66 -29.18 20.04
N ILE A 765 14.24 -30.33 19.69
CA ILE A 765 15.20 -30.52 18.59
C ILE A 765 14.53 -31.47 17.60
N ALA A 766 14.28 -31.02 16.37
CA ALA A 766 13.54 -31.81 15.40
C ALA A 766 13.99 -31.55 13.96
N LEU A 767 13.69 -32.52 13.10
CA LEU A 767 13.59 -32.35 11.65
C LEU A 767 12.12 -32.18 11.29
N VAL A 768 11.80 -31.14 10.52
CA VAL A 768 10.43 -30.74 10.18
C VAL A 768 10.25 -30.78 8.66
N SER A 769 9.15 -31.37 8.20
CA SER A 769 8.85 -31.45 6.77
C SER A 769 8.55 -30.07 6.17
N LYS A 770 9.06 -29.80 4.96
CA LYS A 770 8.77 -28.56 4.22
C LYS A 770 7.33 -28.48 3.72
N THR A 771 6.73 -29.61 3.37
CA THR A 771 5.36 -29.66 2.81
C THR A 771 4.30 -29.68 3.89
N ASN A 772 4.60 -30.27 5.05
CA ASN A 772 3.71 -30.26 6.22
C ASN A 772 4.51 -30.15 7.53
N GLU A 773 4.52 -28.94 8.12
CA GLU A 773 5.28 -28.66 9.35
C GLU A 773 4.76 -29.39 10.61
N GLN A 774 3.60 -30.06 10.55
CA GLN A 774 3.10 -30.93 11.62
C GLN A 774 3.80 -32.30 11.63
N ASN A 775 4.37 -32.71 10.50
CA ASN A 775 5.16 -33.93 10.40
C ASN A 775 6.60 -33.63 10.83
N LYS A 776 7.02 -34.23 11.95
CA LYS A 776 8.32 -33.95 12.59
C LYS A 776 8.98 -35.22 13.11
N PHE A 777 10.25 -35.43 12.78
CA PHE A 777 11.13 -36.32 13.53
C PHE A 777 11.72 -35.56 14.72
N VAL A 778 11.21 -35.82 15.91
CA VAL A 778 11.68 -35.20 17.15
C VAL A 778 12.87 -36.01 17.66
N LEU A 779 14.08 -35.44 17.57
CA LEU A 779 15.31 -36.05 18.10
C LEU A 779 15.30 -36.05 19.63
N GLY A 780 14.73 -35.01 20.24
CA GLY A 780 14.59 -34.93 21.69
C GLY A 780 13.71 -33.76 22.14
N THR A 781 12.84 -34.05 23.10
CA THR A 781 12.07 -33.07 23.88
C THR A 781 11.87 -33.59 25.30
N SER A 782 11.77 -32.70 26.28
CA SER A 782 11.48 -33.04 27.68
C SER A 782 10.78 -31.88 28.38
N PHE A 783 10.33 -32.08 29.61
CA PHE A 783 9.82 -30.98 30.45
C PHE A 783 10.88 -30.55 31.44
N GLY A 784 11.18 -29.26 31.52
CA GLY A 784 12.26 -28.70 32.36
C GLY A 784 12.02 -28.80 33.86
N ASN A 785 10.82 -29.19 34.30
CA ASN A 785 10.45 -29.33 35.70
C ASN A 785 11.34 -30.35 36.43
N ASN A 786 11.83 -29.99 37.62
CA ASN A 786 12.71 -30.85 38.43
C ASN A 786 12.02 -32.08 39.04
N ASP A 787 10.74 -31.93 39.37
CA ASP A 787 9.81 -32.97 39.83
C ASP A 787 8.48 -32.64 39.18
N LEU A 788 8.00 -33.50 38.29
CA LEU A 788 6.74 -33.35 37.59
C LEU A 788 6.06 -34.70 37.52
N LYS A 789 4.88 -34.80 38.14
CA LYS A 789 4.08 -36.03 38.15
C LYS A 789 2.74 -35.78 37.48
N CYS A 790 2.42 -36.60 36.50
CA CYS A 790 1.15 -36.55 35.78
C CYS A 790 0.46 -37.91 35.93
N ASN A 791 -0.69 -37.95 36.59
CA ASN A 791 -1.38 -39.20 36.96
C ASN A 791 -0.50 -40.18 37.76
N GLY A 792 0.45 -39.66 38.54
CA GLY A 792 1.40 -40.45 39.33
C GLY A 792 2.63 -40.93 38.58
N GLU A 793 2.69 -40.78 37.25
CA GLU A 793 3.88 -41.06 36.44
C GLU A 793 4.84 -39.87 36.45
N ASP A 794 6.14 -40.14 36.51
CA ASP A 794 7.18 -39.12 36.36
C ASP A 794 7.26 -38.66 34.90
N GLU A 795 7.20 -37.36 34.70
CA GLU A 795 7.31 -36.67 33.42
C GLU A 795 8.33 -35.52 33.50
N SER A 796 9.15 -35.49 34.56
CA SER A 796 10.16 -34.48 34.82
C SER A 796 11.28 -34.44 33.77
N ILE A 797 12.25 -33.56 34.00
CA ILE A 797 13.47 -33.42 33.19
C ILE A 797 14.34 -34.69 33.15
N SER A 798 14.00 -35.73 33.92
CA SER A 798 14.60 -37.07 33.82
C SER A 798 14.02 -37.93 32.68
N VAL A 799 12.90 -37.52 32.07
CA VAL A 799 12.22 -38.25 30.99
C VAL A 799 12.40 -37.52 29.65
N LEU A 800 13.15 -38.14 28.73
CA LEU A 800 13.33 -37.69 27.35
C LEU A 800 12.30 -38.37 26.45
N LYS A 801 11.71 -37.61 25.53
CA LYS A 801 10.82 -38.09 24.48
C LYS A 801 11.42 -37.83 23.11
N TYR A 802 11.33 -38.80 22.22
CA TYR A 802 11.83 -38.73 20.84
C TYR A 802 11.01 -39.67 19.94
N GLY A 803 11.03 -39.46 18.64
CA GLY A 803 10.25 -40.26 17.69
C GLY A 803 9.61 -39.42 16.59
N LEU A 804 8.49 -39.91 16.04
CA LEU A 804 7.78 -39.27 14.94
C LEU A 804 6.43 -38.69 15.40
N LYS A 805 6.27 -37.37 15.22
CA LYS A 805 4.98 -36.68 15.29
C LYS A 805 4.43 -36.51 13.88
N MET A 806 3.12 -36.74 13.72
CA MET A 806 2.41 -36.64 12.44
C MET A 806 1.19 -35.74 12.59
N ASP A 807 0.77 -35.11 11.50
CA ASP A 807 -0.46 -34.32 11.43
C ASP A 807 -1.69 -35.16 11.83
N GLU A 808 -2.47 -34.65 12.79
CA GLU A 808 -3.69 -35.29 13.28
C GLU A 808 -4.75 -35.45 12.19
N GLN A 809 -4.69 -34.65 11.11
CA GLN A 809 -5.60 -34.76 9.95
C GLN A 809 -5.53 -36.14 9.29
N TYR A 810 -4.42 -36.87 9.41
CA TYR A 810 -4.30 -38.24 8.89
C TYR A 810 -4.87 -39.31 9.82
N HIS A 811 -5.42 -38.93 10.99
CA HIS A 811 -5.93 -39.84 12.03
C HIS A 811 -4.90 -40.87 12.52
N LEU A 812 -3.61 -40.54 12.40
CA LEU A 812 -2.50 -41.37 12.86
C LEU A 812 -2.09 -40.96 14.26
N LYS A 813 -1.79 -41.94 15.11
CA LYS A 813 -1.19 -41.67 16.42
C LYS A 813 0.32 -41.40 16.26
N PRO A 814 0.88 -40.42 16.97
CA PRO A 814 2.32 -40.19 16.95
C PRO A 814 3.06 -41.40 17.54
N VAL A 815 4.19 -41.75 16.94
CA VAL A 815 5.05 -42.87 17.38
C VAL A 815 6.20 -42.28 18.18
N MET A 816 5.95 -42.07 19.47
CA MET A 816 6.92 -41.48 20.41
C MET A 816 7.44 -42.53 21.39
N MET A 817 8.75 -42.53 21.60
CA MET A 817 9.46 -43.34 22.59
C MET A 817 9.86 -42.48 23.79
N LYS A 818 10.17 -43.14 24.92
CA LYS A 818 10.65 -42.50 26.14
C LYS A 818 11.97 -43.15 26.58
N SER A 819 12.92 -42.33 27.03
CA SER A 819 14.11 -42.77 27.76
C SER A 819 14.21 -42.02 29.09
N THR A 820 14.52 -42.74 30.16
CA THR A 820 14.54 -42.19 31.53
C THR A 820 15.90 -42.36 32.15
N LEU A 821 16.45 -41.29 32.72
CA LEU A 821 17.70 -41.33 33.48
C LEU A 821 17.41 -41.31 34.99
N THR A 822 18.31 -41.91 35.77
CA THR A 822 18.33 -41.77 37.24
C THR A 822 18.72 -40.36 37.66
N ASN A 823 19.61 -39.73 36.90
CA ASN A 823 19.91 -38.30 36.96
C ASN A 823 19.01 -37.53 35.97
N ARG A 824 19.33 -36.27 35.64
CA ARG A 824 18.52 -35.43 34.75
C ARG A 824 19.22 -35.20 33.40
N TRP A 825 18.44 -35.11 32.32
CA TRP A 825 18.94 -34.76 30.98
C TRP A 825 19.50 -33.33 30.88
N SER A 826 19.40 -32.55 31.97
CA SER A 826 19.93 -31.21 32.11
C SER A 826 21.27 -31.13 32.86
N GLU A 827 21.81 -32.24 33.38
CA GLU A 827 23.09 -32.23 34.11
C GLU A 827 24.29 -32.26 33.17
N ASP A 828 24.20 -32.94 32.03
CA ASP A 828 25.31 -33.14 31.08
C ASP A 828 24.90 -32.89 29.62
N TYR A 829 25.89 -32.92 28.72
CA TYR A 829 25.66 -32.91 27.29
C TYR A 829 25.34 -34.31 26.80
N HIS A 830 24.29 -34.43 26.00
CA HIS A 830 23.83 -35.66 25.40
C HIS A 830 23.89 -35.54 23.87
N THR A 831 24.13 -36.67 23.20
CA THR A 831 24.22 -36.73 21.74
C THR A 831 23.02 -37.48 21.17
N PHE A 832 22.22 -36.78 20.38
CA PHE A 832 21.01 -37.27 19.73
C PHE A 832 21.31 -37.48 18.25
N VAL A 833 21.15 -38.71 17.77
CA VAL A 833 21.37 -39.04 16.36
C VAL A 833 20.10 -39.61 15.75
N LEU A 834 19.68 -39.08 14.61
CA LEU A 834 18.66 -39.68 13.74
C LEU A 834 19.32 -40.13 12.45
N SER A 835 19.17 -41.39 12.10
CA SER A 835 19.44 -41.92 10.75
C SER A 835 18.11 -42.25 10.10
N TRP A 836 17.79 -41.62 8.96
CA TRP A 836 16.55 -41.88 8.24
C TRP A 836 16.80 -42.12 6.74
N SER A 837 16.18 -43.17 6.23
CA SER A 837 16.10 -43.56 4.83
C SER A 837 14.72 -44.15 4.55
N PRO A 838 14.35 -44.42 3.28
CA PRO A 838 13.09 -45.08 2.95
C PRO A 838 12.90 -46.44 3.63
N GLU A 839 14.01 -47.12 3.93
CA GLU A 839 14.01 -48.48 4.47
C GLU A 839 13.99 -48.50 6.00
N ASN A 840 14.68 -47.56 6.65
CA ASN A 840 14.91 -47.61 8.09
C ASN A 840 14.96 -46.21 8.73
N ILE A 841 14.39 -46.11 9.93
CA ILE A 841 14.42 -44.90 10.77
C ILE A 841 14.94 -45.32 12.15
N VAL A 842 16.12 -44.84 12.53
CA VAL A 842 16.81 -45.23 13.77
C VAL A 842 17.23 -43.99 14.54
N PHE A 843 16.82 -43.94 15.80
CA PHE A 843 17.26 -42.95 16.78
C PHE A 843 18.37 -43.54 17.63
N LYS A 844 19.41 -42.76 17.93
CA LYS A 844 20.50 -43.19 18.82
C LYS A 844 20.77 -42.09 19.85
N ILE A 845 20.63 -42.42 21.14
CA ILE A 845 20.83 -41.50 22.26
C ILE A 845 22.05 -41.98 23.04
N ASP A 846 23.09 -41.15 23.12
CA ASP A 846 24.34 -41.44 23.85
C ASP A 846 25.00 -42.80 23.53
N GLY A 847 24.77 -43.34 22.34
CA GLY A 847 25.30 -44.66 21.97
C GLY A 847 24.23 -45.74 21.80
N GLU A 848 23.10 -45.61 22.47
CA GLU A 848 22.03 -46.61 22.51
C GLU A 848 21.07 -46.43 21.33
N SER A 849 20.89 -47.47 20.52
CA SER A 849 20.08 -47.43 19.30
C SER A 849 18.66 -47.93 19.53
N HIS A 850 17.68 -47.20 19.00
CA HIS A 850 16.25 -47.49 19.05
C HIS A 850 15.67 -47.37 17.64
N GLN A 851 15.23 -48.50 17.07
CA GLN A 851 14.57 -48.52 15.77
C GLN A 851 13.10 -48.11 15.91
N LEU A 852 12.64 -47.20 15.05
CA LEU A 852 11.24 -46.79 15.00
C LEU A 852 10.41 -47.86 14.28
N ASP A 853 9.30 -48.30 14.89
CA ASP A 853 8.36 -49.21 14.20
C ASP A 853 7.59 -48.44 13.12
N THR A 854 7.86 -48.80 11.86
CA THR A 854 7.27 -48.18 10.67
C THR A 854 6.11 -48.98 10.07
N SER A 855 5.75 -50.13 10.64
CA SER A 855 4.83 -51.11 10.03
C SER A 855 3.43 -50.56 9.73
N ASN A 856 2.99 -49.55 10.50
CA ASN A 856 1.66 -48.93 10.40
C ASN A 856 1.71 -47.47 9.90
N LEU A 857 2.85 -47.02 9.38
CA LEU A 857 3.04 -45.64 8.93
C LEU A 857 2.92 -45.53 7.41
N PRO A 858 2.24 -44.50 6.88
CA PRO A 858 2.24 -44.24 5.44
C PRO A 858 3.58 -43.60 5.03
N LEU A 859 4.55 -44.45 4.70
CA LEU A 859 5.93 -44.03 4.42
C LEU A 859 6.03 -43.06 3.24
N ASP A 860 5.16 -43.18 2.24
CA ASP A 860 5.10 -42.23 1.11
C ASP A 860 4.88 -40.79 1.61
N LEU A 861 3.90 -40.57 2.50
CA LEU A 861 3.61 -39.24 3.08
C LEU A 861 4.73 -38.69 3.97
N ILE A 862 5.58 -39.56 4.53
CA ILE A 862 6.73 -39.19 5.36
C ILE A 862 7.92 -38.82 4.46
N PHE A 863 8.05 -39.42 3.27
CA PHE A 863 9.20 -39.28 2.39
C PHE A 863 8.96 -38.41 1.14
N ASP A 864 7.73 -37.94 0.93
CA ASP A 864 7.35 -37.02 -0.17
C ASP A 864 7.92 -35.58 -0.03
N SER A 865 8.79 -35.32 0.95
CA SER A 865 9.30 -33.97 1.24
C SER A 865 10.73 -33.95 1.76
N GLU A 866 11.41 -32.83 1.52
CA GLU A 866 12.64 -32.48 2.23
C GLU A 866 12.32 -32.03 3.67
N TYR A 867 13.25 -32.30 4.58
CA TYR A 867 13.19 -31.89 5.97
C TYR A 867 14.20 -30.79 6.29
N PHE A 868 13.85 -29.86 7.17
CA PHE A 868 14.76 -28.86 7.69
C PHE A 868 14.93 -29.00 9.20
N ILE A 869 16.07 -28.55 9.73
CA ILE A 869 16.35 -28.63 11.17
C ILE A 869 15.62 -27.48 11.88
N SER A 870 14.97 -27.78 13.00
CA SER A 870 14.34 -26.80 13.90
C SER A 870 14.80 -27.05 15.33
N ILE A 871 15.34 -26.01 15.98
CA ILE A 871 15.82 -26.03 17.36
C ILE A 871 15.21 -24.85 18.10
N GLY A 872 14.46 -25.10 19.16
CA GLY A 872 13.82 -24.03 19.92
C GLY A 872 13.45 -24.41 21.33
N VAL A 873 13.05 -23.40 22.11
CA VAL A 873 12.55 -23.57 23.47
C VAL A 873 11.20 -22.91 23.59
N SER A 874 10.18 -23.70 23.93
CA SER A 874 8.84 -23.20 24.25
C SER A 874 8.58 -23.23 25.75
N VAL A 875 7.47 -22.63 26.16
CA VAL A 875 7.05 -22.56 27.57
C VAL A 875 5.54 -22.73 27.68
N GLY A 876 5.12 -23.56 28.63
CA GLY A 876 3.73 -23.83 28.93
C GLY A 876 3.00 -24.43 27.72
N GLY A 877 1.79 -23.95 27.50
CA GLY A 877 0.95 -24.33 26.36
C GLY A 877 -0.20 -25.27 26.71
N MET A 878 -1.09 -25.46 25.75
CA MET A 878 -2.34 -26.22 25.93
C MET A 878 -2.22 -27.70 25.56
N THR A 879 -1.14 -28.10 24.89
CA THR A 879 -0.92 -29.48 24.40
C THR A 879 0.21 -30.20 25.14
N ASN A 880 1.21 -29.46 25.65
CA ASN A 880 2.39 -30.03 26.30
C ASN A 880 2.06 -30.73 27.63
N PHE A 881 1.38 -30.04 28.56
CA PHE A 881 1.18 -30.51 29.93
C PHE A 881 -0.26 -30.98 30.13
N ARG A 882 -0.44 -32.22 30.57
CA ARG A 882 -1.79 -32.76 30.90
C ARG A 882 -2.41 -31.99 32.08
N ASP A 883 -3.73 -31.96 32.14
CA ASP A 883 -4.43 -31.41 33.30
C ASP A 883 -4.24 -32.32 34.51
N GLY A 884 -4.08 -31.73 35.70
CA GLY A 884 -3.85 -32.47 36.95
C GLY A 884 -2.38 -32.79 37.26
N CYS A 885 -1.43 -32.41 36.40
CA CYS A 885 0.00 -32.58 36.72
C CYS A 885 0.42 -31.73 37.92
N LEU A 886 1.30 -32.28 38.76
CA LEU A 886 1.88 -31.63 39.92
C LEU A 886 3.37 -31.38 39.66
N SER A 887 3.83 -30.14 39.75
CA SER A 887 5.26 -29.82 39.75
C SER A 887 5.71 -29.42 41.15
N ASN A 888 6.67 -30.14 41.73
CA ASN A 888 7.10 -29.94 43.12
C ASN A 888 5.88 -29.93 44.08
N SER A 889 4.92 -30.83 43.87
CA SER A 889 3.61 -30.89 44.56
C SER A 889 2.67 -29.69 44.37
N HIS A 890 3.05 -28.70 43.57
CA HIS A 890 2.19 -27.60 43.17
C HIS A 890 1.40 -27.95 41.91
N LEU A 891 0.08 -27.74 41.94
CA LEU A 891 -0.79 -28.08 40.82
C LEU A 891 -0.53 -27.16 39.63
N LYS A 892 -0.48 -27.73 38.42
CA LYS A 892 -0.44 -26.98 37.15
C LYS A 892 -1.49 -25.84 37.18
N PRO A 893 -1.08 -24.57 36.99
CA PRO A 893 -1.95 -23.43 37.28
C PRO A 893 -3.01 -23.15 36.21
N TRP A 894 -2.97 -23.82 35.06
CA TRP A 894 -3.96 -23.68 33.99
C TRP A 894 -4.57 -25.01 33.59
N LYS A 895 -5.79 -24.94 33.06
CA LYS A 895 -6.49 -26.05 32.43
C LYS A 895 -6.34 -25.94 30.90
N ASN A 896 -6.09 -27.04 30.21
CA ASN A 896 -5.94 -27.05 28.75
C ASN A 896 -7.22 -26.57 28.06
N PHE A 897 -7.05 -25.75 27.02
CA PHE A 897 -8.13 -25.13 26.23
C PHE A 897 -9.12 -24.25 27.02
N ASP A 898 -8.82 -23.91 28.29
CA ASP A 898 -9.58 -22.90 29.02
C ASP A 898 -9.23 -21.50 28.50
N ILE A 899 -10.26 -20.65 28.32
CA ILE A 899 -10.12 -19.28 27.82
C ILE A 899 -9.18 -18.39 28.66
N LYS A 900 -8.92 -18.75 29.92
CA LYS A 900 -8.02 -18.03 30.84
C LYS A 900 -6.70 -18.76 31.07
N ALA A 901 -6.39 -19.81 30.30
CA ALA A 901 -5.23 -20.66 30.55
C ALA A 901 -3.91 -19.87 30.65
N MET A 902 -3.60 -19.05 29.64
CA MET A 902 -2.39 -18.22 29.61
C MET A 902 -2.37 -17.17 30.73
N LEU A 903 -3.53 -16.59 31.08
CA LEU A 903 -3.66 -15.66 32.20
C LEU A 903 -3.39 -16.35 33.55
N ASN A 904 -3.88 -17.57 33.74
CA ASN A 904 -3.68 -18.30 34.99
C ASN A 904 -2.22 -18.76 35.14
N PHE A 905 -1.60 -19.21 34.04
CA PHE A 905 -0.15 -19.41 33.98
C PHE A 905 0.62 -18.16 34.42
N TRP A 906 0.25 -16.99 33.88
CA TRP A 906 0.89 -15.72 34.23
C TRP A 906 0.67 -15.30 35.70
N LYS A 907 -0.54 -15.49 36.23
CA LYS A 907 -0.86 -15.16 37.62
C LYS A 907 -0.03 -15.99 38.61
N ASP A 908 0.32 -17.21 38.25
CA ASP A 908 1.06 -18.14 39.10
C ASP A 908 2.60 -17.97 39.02
N ARG A 909 3.10 -16.95 38.31
CA ARG A 909 4.54 -16.72 38.09
C ARG A 909 5.40 -16.67 39.33
N ASN A 910 4.84 -16.32 40.49
CA ASN A 910 5.60 -16.32 41.74
C ASN A 910 6.04 -17.72 42.19
N HIS A 911 5.36 -18.78 41.73
CA HIS A 911 5.75 -20.17 42.03
C HIS A 911 6.80 -20.70 41.03
N TRP A 912 6.62 -20.43 39.74
CA TRP A 912 7.47 -21.02 38.71
C TRP A 912 8.66 -20.13 38.29
N ALA A 913 8.56 -18.80 38.33
CA ALA A 913 9.62 -17.93 37.80
C ALA A 913 10.92 -18.02 38.60
N SER A 914 10.84 -18.29 39.91
CA SER A 914 12.02 -18.52 40.77
C SER A 914 12.74 -19.82 40.48
N THR A 915 12.10 -20.77 39.79
CA THR A 915 12.76 -22.01 39.34
C THR A 915 13.65 -21.76 38.12
N TRP A 916 13.47 -20.61 37.45
CA TRP A 916 14.26 -20.25 36.29
C TRP A 916 15.52 -19.50 36.71
N ASN A 917 16.65 -19.83 36.08
CA ASN A 917 17.91 -19.16 36.31
C ASN A 917 18.72 -19.03 35.01
N ASP A 918 19.60 -18.04 34.98
CA ASP A 918 20.34 -17.63 33.80
C ASP A 918 21.29 -18.70 33.24
N GLU A 919 21.70 -19.67 34.06
CA GLU A 919 22.68 -20.69 33.68
C GLU A 919 22.07 -22.03 33.25
N LYS A 920 20.99 -22.45 33.91
CA LYS A 920 20.36 -23.77 33.74
C LYS A 920 19.06 -23.72 32.94
N SER A 921 18.39 -22.58 32.83
CA SER A 921 17.10 -22.46 32.11
C SER A 921 17.24 -22.13 30.64
N SER A 922 18.35 -22.55 30.02
CA SER A 922 18.65 -22.35 28.61
C SER A 922 19.02 -23.66 27.94
N LEU A 923 18.48 -23.91 26.75
CA LEU A 923 18.98 -24.97 25.89
C LEU A 923 20.36 -24.58 25.36
N LYS A 924 21.34 -25.47 25.52
CA LYS A 924 22.70 -25.26 25.02
C LYS A 924 23.03 -26.31 23.98
N VAL A 925 23.42 -25.89 22.79
CA VAL A 925 23.78 -26.79 21.69
C VAL A 925 25.25 -26.55 21.33
N LYS A 926 26.05 -27.61 21.42
CA LYS A 926 27.48 -27.58 21.09
C LYS A 926 27.74 -27.85 19.62
N LYS A 927 26.94 -28.72 19.03
CA LYS A 927 27.20 -29.21 17.68
C LYS A 927 25.93 -29.63 17.00
N VAL A 928 25.80 -29.27 15.74
CA VAL A 928 24.86 -29.83 14.78
C VAL A 928 25.67 -30.36 13.60
N LYS A 929 25.51 -31.64 13.29
CA LYS A 929 26.16 -32.28 12.15
C LYS A 929 25.14 -33.06 11.34
N PHE A 930 25.06 -32.76 10.05
CA PHE A 930 24.31 -33.55 9.09
C PHE A 930 25.26 -34.22 8.11
N THR A 931 25.09 -35.52 7.89
CA THR A 931 25.88 -36.32 6.95
C THR A 931 24.96 -37.03 5.97
N LEU A 932 25.25 -36.92 4.67
CA LEU A 932 24.55 -37.71 3.66
C LEU A 932 25.01 -39.17 3.69
N LEU A 933 24.06 -40.11 3.68
CA LEU A 933 24.36 -41.54 3.62
C LEU A 933 24.90 -41.90 2.24
N ASP A 934 25.94 -42.76 2.18
CA ASP A 934 26.74 -43.02 0.98
C ASP A 934 25.94 -43.52 -0.25
N ASN A 935 24.77 -44.12 -0.04
CA ASN A 935 23.89 -44.57 -1.13
C ASN A 935 23.15 -43.44 -1.86
N PHE A 936 23.27 -42.19 -1.40
CA PHE A 936 22.57 -41.01 -1.93
C PHE A 936 23.51 -39.86 -2.33
N LYS A 937 24.83 -40.11 -2.41
CA LYS A 937 25.81 -39.17 -2.97
C LYS A 937 25.80 -39.30 -4.50
N TYR A 938 25.04 -38.45 -5.20
CA TYR A 938 25.07 -38.33 -6.66
C TYR A 938 25.58 -36.96 -7.10
#